data_AF-A0ABD1HHH5-F1
#
_entry.id   AF-A0ABD1HHH5-F1
#
_cell.length_a   1.000
_cell.length_b   1.000
_cell.length_c   1.000
_cell.angle_alpha   90.00
_cell.angle_beta   90.00
_cell.angle_gamma   90.00
#
_symmetry.space_group_name_H-M   'P 1'
#
loop_
_entity.id
_entity.type
_entity.pdbx_description
1 polymer ?
#
loop_
_entity_poly.entity_id
_entity_poly.type
_entity_poly.pdbx_seq_one_letter_code
_entity_poly.pdbx_strand_id
1 'polypeptide(L)'
;MQSTSVICCSSNSFPRSSDSFDAHQFTLARTIKINSSPKFLFPRKLPSVSLHIRPLSDSICRSTDALELVQTSSSASEFVETGYIFGVHGFQGEVRVKANTDFPELRFSKPGTRWLKQQASGSETIQEIELVDGRGHPGQSWLVKFNNINSAEEARKLVGSTILVRDDDRPALEEGEFYTHDLIGMKVILKESGEPVGTVVNIFNSGASDLLHVKLSSSRKIPDQTEETGEGDSGPLVWVPFVEEIVPTVDVEKREMLITPPKGLLELNIRSDMRSKKERRELEWKERKKFQRRLIAAKKKLCEMEQQHVFHGFRYGEKDQRSLLANEIVTVNSKLLQQALQNIGIPSTRLDLHQILSTVPRSNRLKVPDNPSSSGTGVLPDPYCTLQRAGCEMISNGKVAIVLILEDIEGTERTSNTNLVNSEGNESVNLLLKALLDDHSRFPEINDRSAVPLLLVGSTGSISSCQEFFSDHDYFAFDPQKVWFLEEEKLPLVSSSVAEDGKHKILMKSPWEFLQRPIGSAGVISLLSSQDSLLDELGELGVESVQVRKINQEHASDHALAGLVDSCKADVGLRVFEDITSEENLDVMLSMSFLRKLVKQVNKLQFEGVESCNSYVEKVEKDWVDVTPTAPNSYEFRSSIYWCLDAATKNKICILYPSDY
;
A
#
# COMPACT_ATOMS: atom_id res chain seq x y z
N MET A 1 -16.12 8.73 33.19
CA MET A 1 -17.26 9.66 33.12
C MET A 1 -16.88 10.67 32.06
N GLN A 2 -17.32 10.44 30.81
CA GLN A 2 -17.07 11.35 29.71
C GLN A 2 -18.15 12.44 29.80
N SER A 3 -17.74 13.67 30.10
CA SER A 3 -18.63 14.83 29.99
C SER A 3 -18.82 15.08 28.50
N THR A 4 -19.99 14.74 27.98
CA THR A 4 -20.36 14.99 26.59
C THR A 4 -20.79 16.45 26.45
N SER A 5 -20.08 17.24 25.64
CA SER A 5 -20.59 18.52 25.14
C SER A 5 -21.80 18.27 24.24
N VAL A 6 -22.94 18.87 24.54
CA VAL A 6 -24.21 18.63 23.84
C VAL A 6 -24.45 19.74 22.82
N ILE A 7 -24.69 19.38 21.56
CA ILE A 7 -25.08 20.35 20.52
C ILE A 7 -26.61 20.42 20.43
N CYS A 8 -27.17 21.61 20.62
CA CYS A 8 -28.61 21.87 20.50
C CYS A 8 -28.98 22.22 19.05
N CYS A 9 -30.01 21.57 18.50
CA CYS A 9 -30.50 21.80 17.14
C CYS A 9 -31.81 22.59 17.14
N SER A 10 -31.82 23.74 16.45
CA SER A 10 -33.02 24.32 15.88
C SER A 10 -33.19 23.81 14.46
N SER A 11 -34.07 22.83 14.28
CA SER A 11 -34.54 22.21 13.02
C SER A 11 -33.55 21.32 12.24
N ASN A 12 -33.77 19.98 12.25
CA ASN A 12 -34.01 19.20 11.02
C ASN A 12 -34.25 17.68 11.18
N SER A 13 -35.08 17.18 10.25
CA SER A 13 -35.01 15.88 9.54
C SER A 13 -35.52 14.57 10.18
N PHE A 14 -36.14 13.79 9.28
CA PHE A 14 -37.01 12.62 9.45
C PHE A 14 -36.31 11.34 9.98
N PRO A 15 -37.03 10.48 10.72
CA PRO A 15 -36.55 9.14 11.05
C PRO A 15 -36.92 8.10 9.98
N ARG A 16 -35.98 7.18 9.71
CA ARG A 16 -36.19 5.88 9.05
C ARG A 16 -36.84 4.90 10.03
N SER A 17 -37.80 4.12 9.54
CA SER A 17 -38.31 2.91 10.20
C SER A 17 -37.59 1.67 9.70
N SER A 18 -37.04 0.91 10.63
CA SER A 18 -36.69 -0.50 10.50
C SER A 18 -37.91 -1.36 10.78
N ASP A 19 -38.19 -2.36 9.93
CA ASP A 19 -39.06 -3.49 10.31
C ASP A 19 -38.38 -4.80 9.92
N SER A 20 -38.22 -5.63 10.95
CA SER A 20 -37.92 -7.06 10.93
C SER A 20 -39.21 -7.84 10.71
N PHE A 21 -39.18 -8.89 9.88
CA PHE A 21 -40.16 -9.97 9.98
C PHE A 21 -39.52 -11.34 9.73
N ASP A 22 -40.02 -12.28 10.54
CA ASP A 22 -39.57 -13.63 10.81
C ASP A 22 -39.80 -14.67 9.71
N ALA A 23 -39.13 -15.79 9.93
CA ALA A 23 -39.09 -17.04 9.20
C ALA A 23 -40.45 -17.73 8.98
N HIS A 24 -40.53 -18.51 7.89
CA HIS A 24 -41.18 -19.83 7.92
C HIS A 24 -40.47 -20.83 7.00
N GLN A 25 -40.03 -21.93 7.60
CA GLN A 25 -39.60 -23.18 6.98
C GLN A 25 -40.79 -23.90 6.33
N PHE A 26 -40.56 -24.61 5.21
CA PHE A 26 -41.13 -25.93 4.99
C PHE A 26 -40.16 -26.80 4.17
N THR A 27 -40.08 -28.06 4.58
CA THR A 27 -39.06 -29.06 4.26
C THR A 27 -39.66 -30.20 3.45
N LEU A 28 -38.78 -30.99 2.81
CA LEU A 28 -38.87 -32.39 2.33
C LEU A 28 -39.26 -32.60 0.85
N ALA A 29 -38.30 -32.98 -0.01
CA ALA A 29 -37.80 -34.34 -0.32
C ALA A 29 -38.68 -35.04 -1.38
N ARG A 30 -38.26 -35.87 -2.35
CA ARG A 30 -37.10 -36.77 -2.55
C ARG A 30 -37.32 -37.40 -3.97
N THR A 31 -36.34 -37.55 -4.88
CA THR A 31 -35.71 -38.84 -5.34
C THR A 31 -35.82 -39.11 -6.87
N ILE A 32 -34.68 -39.16 -7.59
CA ILE A 32 -34.19 -40.20 -8.58
C ILE A 32 -35.07 -40.51 -9.85
N LYS A 33 -34.64 -40.69 -11.13
CA LYS A 33 -33.48 -41.33 -11.82
C LYS A 33 -33.48 -40.99 -13.35
N ILE A 34 -32.28 -40.79 -13.94
CA ILE A 34 -31.71 -41.39 -15.20
C ILE A 34 -32.58 -41.53 -16.49
N ASN A 35 -32.22 -40.88 -17.62
CA ASN A 35 -31.48 -41.45 -18.78
C ASN A 35 -31.53 -40.64 -20.11
N SER A 36 -30.48 -40.85 -20.93
CA SER A 36 -30.40 -40.79 -22.40
C SER A 36 -30.50 -39.45 -23.18
N SER A 37 -29.39 -39.12 -23.85
CA SER A 37 -29.32 -38.35 -25.10
C SER A 37 -29.90 -39.10 -26.31
N PRO A 38 -30.34 -38.42 -27.38
CA PRO A 38 -29.55 -38.48 -28.62
C PRO A 38 -29.49 -37.17 -29.44
N LYS A 39 -28.54 -37.17 -30.39
CA LYS A 39 -28.21 -36.12 -31.39
C LYS A 39 -29.24 -36.09 -32.54
N PHE A 40 -29.49 -34.92 -33.15
CA PHE A 40 -29.87 -34.77 -34.58
C PHE A 40 -29.52 -33.38 -35.15
N LEU A 41 -29.35 -33.31 -36.48
CA LEU A 41 -28.71 -32.30 -37.34
C LEU A 41 -29.70 -31.33 -38.05
N PHE A 42 -29.29 -30.04 -38.21
CA PHE A 42 -29.60 -28.96 -39.23
C PHE A 42 -31.07 -28.69 -39.70
N PRO A 43 -31.49 -27.57 -40.38
CA PRO A 43 -30.82 -26.37 -40.96
C PRO A 43 -31.53 -24.97 -40.73
N ARG A 44 -31.08 -23.93 -41.47
CA ARG A 44 -31.44 -22.48 -41.55
C ARG A 44 -32.94 -22.07 -41.69
N LYS A 45 -33.36 -20.96 -41.02
CA LYS A 45 -33.85 -19.64 -41.57
C LYS A 45 -34.72 -18.85 -40.56
N LEU A 46 -34.61 -17.51 -40.64
CA LEU A 46 -35.20 -16.41 -39.83
C LEU A 46 -36.75 -16.28 -39.95
N PRO A 47 -37.42 -15.51 -39.06
CA PRO A 47 -37.59 -14.06 -39.29
C PRO A 47 -37.31 -13.16 -38.06
N SER A 48 -36.90 -11.94 -38.39
CA SER A 48 -36.69 -10.76 -37.56
C SER A 48 -37.98 -10.10 -37.10
N VAL A 49 -38.04 -9.63 -35.86
CA VAL A 49 -38.91 -8.52 -35.44
C VAL A 49 -38.05 -7.47 -34.74
N SER A 50 -37.93 -6.32 -35.40
CA SER A 50 -37.26 -5.10 -34.96
C SER A 50 -38.29 -4.14 -34.36
N LEU A 51 -38.03 -3.60 -33.17
CA LEU A 51 -38.68 -2.37 -32.73
C LEU A 51 -37.70 -1.21 -32.88
N HIS A 52 -38.04 -0.33 -33.83
CA HIS A 52 -37.42 0.96 -34.09
C HIS A 52 -37.86 1.98 -33.05
N ILE A 53 -36.90 2.70 -32.44
CA ILE A 53 -36.99 4.16 -32.30
C ILE A 53 -35.57 4.72 -32.55
N ARG A 54 -35.43 5.54 -33.60
CA ARG A 54 -34.23 6.31 -33.93
C ARG A 54 -34.40 7.79 -33.49
N PRO A 55 -33.28 8.49 -33.26
CA PRO A 55 -33.18 9.88 -32.77
C PRO A 55 -32.98 10.90 -33.90
N LEU A 56 -33.18 12.21 -33.64
CA LEU A 56 -32.66 13.43 -34.33
C LEU A 56 -33.23 14.65 -33.56
N SER A 57 -32.47 15.60 -32.96
CA SER A 57 -31.63 16.71 -33.52
C SER A 57 -32.39 17.52 -34.61
N ASP A 58 -32.42 18.86 -34.72
CA ASP A 58 -31.55 19.99 -34.37
C ASP A 58 -32.42 21.30 -34.38
N SER A 59 -32.29 22.23 -33.43
CA SER A 59 -31.63 23.56 -33.51
C SER A 59 -32.46 24.76 -34.03
N ILE A 60 -32.40 25.91 -33.31
CA ILE A 60 -31.92 27.25 -33.76
C ILE A 60 -32.32 28.38 -32.76
N CYS A 61 -31.26 28.98 -32.17
CA CYS A 61 -30.93 30.39 -31.84
C CYS A 61 -31.99 31.45 -31.42
N ARG A 62 -31.71 32.23 -30.37
CA ARG A 62 -30.87 33.47 -30.36
C ARG A 62 -30.86 34.17 -28.98
N SER A 63 -29.67 34.68 -28.61
CA SER A 63 -29.30 35.94 -27.89
C SER A 63 -30.05 36.32 -26.60
N THR A 64 -29.45 36.77 -25.50
CA THR A 64 -28.49 37.88 -25.31
C THR A 64 -27.92 37.86 -23.89
N ASP A 65 -26.78 38.54 -23.75
CA ASP A 65 -25.90 38.79 -22.61
C ASP A 65 -26.45 39.10 -21.20
N ALA A 66 -25.54 38.81 -20.24
CA ALA A 66 -25.21 39.55 -19.01
C ALA A 66 -26.16 39.48 -17.79
N LEU A 67 -25.73 38.79 -16.73
CA LEU A 67 -25.01 39.43 -15.60
C LEU A 67 -24.61 38.40 -14.52
N GLU A 68 -23.36 38.55 -14.13
CA GLU A 68 -22.64 38.00 -13.00
C GLU A 68 -23.24 38.42 -11.64
N LEU A 69 -22.88 37.67 -10.59
CA LEU A 69 -22.98 38.01 -9.16
C LEU A 69 -24.42 38.04 -8.61
N VAL A 70 -24.74 37.59 -7.40
CA VAL A 70 -24.11 37.83 -6.11
C VAL A 70 -24.64 36.75 -5.14
N GLN A 71 -23.77 36.34 -4.23
CA GLN A 71 -24.09 35.78 -2.91
C GLN A 71 -25.51 36.13 -2.41
N THR A 72 -26.39 35.16 -2.28
CA THR A 72 -27.49 35.31 -1.32
C THR A 72 -26.91 35.04 0.06
N SER A 73 -26.31 36.10 0.59
CA SER A 73 -26.40 36.53 1.99
C SER A 73 -27.41 35.73 2.82
N SER A 74 -26.96 35.36 4.01
CA SER A 74 -27.80 34.97 5.13
C SER A 74 -28.99 35.94 5.25
N SER A 75 -30.17 35.52 4.80
CA SER A 75 -31.39 36.01 5.39
C SER A 75 -31.50 35.24 6.70
N ALA A 76 -31.15 35.91 7.80
CA ALA A 76 -31.59 35.46 9.11
C ALA A 76 -33.11 35.39 9.03
N SER A 77 -33.66 34.19 8.91
CA SER A 77 -35.09 33.99 9.04
C SER A 77 -35.46 34.51 10.43
N GLU A 78 -36.26 35.57 10.49
CA GLU A 78 -36.70 36.20 11.75
C GLU A 78 -37.37 35.17 12.70
N PHE A 79 -37.76 34.01 12.16
CA PHE A 79 -38.46 32.95 12.84
C PHE A 79 -37.76 31.59 12.75
N VAL A 80 -37.80 30.85 13.86
CA VAL A 80 -37.32 29.47 14.02
C VAL A 80 -38.51 28.52 14.19
N GLU A 81 -38.53 27.42 13.44
CA GLU A 81 -39.57 26.39 13.54
C GLU A 81 -39.39 25.54 14.81
N THR A 82 -40.43 25.45 15.65
CA THR A 82 -40.36 24.71 16.93
C THR A 82 -41.22 23.45 16.95
N GLY A 83 -42.25 23.34 16.11
CA GLY A 83 -43.11 22.16 16.07
C GLY A 83 -44.24 22.26 15.05
N TYR A 84 -44.90 21.14 14.78
CA TYR A 84 -45.93 21.04 13.74
C TYR A 84 -47.27 20.55 14.31
N ILE A 85 -48.36 21.22 13.94
CA ILE A 85 -49.72 20.85 14.36
C ILE A 85 -50.26 19.75 13.44
N PHE A 86 -50.38 18.52 13.96
CA PHE A 86 -50.80 17.37 13.15
C PHE A 86 -52.24 16.91 13.42
N GLY A 87 -52.90 17.42 14.46
CA GLY A 87 -54.26 17.00 14.77
C GLY A 87 -54.96 17.85 15.83
N VAL A 88 -56.23 17.54 16.06
CA VAL A 88 -57.07 18.16 17.09
C VAL A 88 -57.25 17.19 18.26
N HIS A 89 -57.44 17.71 19.46
CA HIS A 89 -57.74 16.93 20.65
C HIS A 89 -58.99 17.46 21.37
N GLY A 90 -59.92 16.57 21.69
CA GLY A 90 -61.14 16.90 22.42
C GLY A 90 -62.07 17.88 21.70
N PHE A 91 -63.04 18.42 22.45
CA PHE A 91 -64.03 19.38 21.95
C PHE A 91 -63.71 20.84 22.31
N GLN A 92 -62.74 21.07 23.21
CA GLN A 92 -62.40 22.37 23.79
C GLN A 92 -61.35 23.17 22.99
N GLY A 93 -61.12 22.81 21.72
CA GLY A 93 -60.20 23.54 20.84
C GLY A 93 -58.71 23.27 21.05
N GLU A 94 -58.33 22.20 21.76
CA GLU A 94 -56.91 21.83 21.91
C GLU A 94 -56.36 21.18 20.62
N VAL A 95 -55.08 21.41 20.33
CA VAL A 95 -54.38 20.83 19.19
C VAL A 95 -53.24 19.92 19.62
N ARG A 96 -52.91 18.95 18.77
CA ARG A 96 -51.77 18.04 18.91
C ARG A 96 -50.59 18.56 18.10
N VAL A 97 -49.48 18.79 18.78
CA VAL A 97 -48.24 19.30 18.22
C VAL A 97 -47.18 18.22 18.31
N LYS A 98 -46.44 18.00 17.22
CA LYS A 98 -45.20 17.23 17.24
C LYS A 98 -44.04 18.21 17.44
N ALA A 99 -43.24 18.01 18.49
CA ALA A 99 -42.11 18.88 18.77
C ALA A 99 -41.01 18.73 17.70
N ASN A 100 -40.41 19.86 17.32
CA ASN A 100 -39.21 19.96 16.48
C ASN A 100 -38.22 20.93 17.15
N THR A 101 -37.96 20.70 18.44
CA THR A 101 -37.13 21.54 19.29
C THR A 101 -36.64 20.72 20.49
N ASP A 102 -35.44 21.03 20.97
CA ASP A 102 -34.85 20.42 22.18
C ASP A 102 -35.43 20.99 23.48
N PHE A 103 -36.20 22.08 23.39
CA PHE A 103 -36.82 22.76 24.55
C PHE A 103 -38.36 22.69 24.52
N PRO A 104 -38.99 21.52 24.36
CA PRO A 104 -40.43 21.44 24.10
C PRO A 104 -41.27 21.92 25.30
N GLU A 105 -40.82 21.67 26.53
CA GLU A 105 -41.47 22.19 27.75
C GLU A 105 -41.52 23.72 27.78
N LEU A 106 -40.40 24.37 27.42
CA LEU A 106 -40.32 25.82 27.34
C LEU A 106 -41.25 26.35 26.25
N ARG A 107 -41.27 25.70 25.08
CA ARG A 107 -41.99 26.19 23.90
C ARG A 107 -43.49 25.96 23.97
N PHE A 108 -43.94 24.86 24.58
CA PHE A 108 -45.33 24.43 24.53
C PHE A 108 -46.07 24.48 25.86
N SER A 109 -45.40 24.52 27.02
CA SER A 109 -46.07 24.62 28.32
C SER A 109 -46.18 26.04 28.85
N LYS A 110 -45.24 26.94 28.51
CA LYS A 110 -45.24 28.32 29.01
C LYS A 110 -46.15 29.21 28.15
N PRO A 111 -47.15 29.88 28.75
CA PRO A 111 -48.00 30.82 28.01
C PRO A 111 -47.20 31.96 27.36
N GLY A 112 -47.68 32.47 26.23
CA GLY A 112 -47.06 33.61 25.55
C GLY A 112 -47.23 33.61 24.03
N THR A 113 -46.68 34.63 23.38
CA THR A 113 -46.80 34.83 21.93
C THR A 113 -46.03 33.76 21.14
N ARG A 114 -46.68 33.21 20.11
CA ARG A 114 -46.12 32.31 19.10
C ARG A 114 -46.58 32.78 17.72
N TRP A 115 -45.99 32.21 16.68
CA TRP A 115 -46.43 32.47 15.30
C TRP A 115 -46.80 31.16 14.62
N LEU A 116 -47.85 31.18 13.81
CA LEU A 116 -48.26 30.05 12.98
C LEU A 116 -47.96 30.34 11.53
N LYS A 117 -47.16 29.47 10.93
CA LYS A 117 -46.93 29.43 9.49
C LYS A 117 -47.97 28.52 8.84
N GLN A 118 -48.76 29.08 7.93
CA GLN A 118 -49.77 28.35 7.16
C GLN A 118 -49.53 28.52 5.65
N GLN A 119 -49.78 27.47 4.89
CA GLN A 119 -49.82 27.52 3.43
C GLN A 119 -51.27 27.66 2.98
N ALA A 120 -51.68 28.86 2.57
CA ALA A 120 -53.01 29.13 2.05
C ALA A 120 -52.90 29.61 0.58
N SER A 121 -53.56 28.90 -0.34
CA SER A 121 -53.65 29.29 -1.76
C SER A 121 -52.31 29.57 -2.46
N GLY A 122 -51.25 28.83 -2.11
CA GLY A 122 -49.92 28.97 -2.71
C GLY A 122 -49.07 30.12 -2.15
N SER A 123 -49.55 30.84 -1.13
CA SER A 123 -48.78 31.85 -0.39
C SER A 123 -48.57 31.42 1.06
N GLU A 124 -47.39 31.70 1.60
CA GLU A 124 -47.09 31.50 3.01
C GLU A 124 -47.58 32.71 3.81
N THR A 125 -48.36 32.48 4.88
CA THR A 125 -48.80 33.51 5.80
C THR A 125 -48.35 33.16 7.21
N ILE A 126 -47.75 34.13 7.91
CA ILE A 126 -47.35 34.03 9.30
C ILE A 126 -48.33 34.86 10.13
N GLN A 127 -49.01 34.22 11.09
CA GLN A 127 -49.97 34.88 11.97
C GLN A 127 -49.53 34.75 13.43
N GLU A 128 -49.61 35.86 14.17
CA GLU A 128 -49.40 35.86 15.62
C GLU A 128 -50.55 35.15 16.34
N ILE A 129 -50.21 34.30 17.31
CA ILE A 129 -51.17 33.62 18.17
C ILE A 129 -50.63 33.54 19.60
N GLU A 130 -51.53 33.64 20.58
CA GLU A 130 -51.16 33.52 21.98
C GLU A 130 -51.38 32.08 22.47
N LEU A 131 -50.32 31.45 22.97
CA LEU A 131 -50.36 30.17 23.67
C LEU A 131 -50.88 30.39 25.10
N VAL A 132 -51.97 29.70 25.47
CA VAL A 132 -52.63 29.85 26.78
C VAL A 132 -52.20 28.76 27.76
N ASP A 133 -52.12 27.52 27.29
CA ASP A 133 -51.74 26.37 28.11
C ASP A 133 -51.20 25.25 27.22
N GLY A 134 -50.36 24.39 27.78
CA GLY A 134 -49.96 23.16 27.12
C GLY A 134 -49.29 22.15 28.03
N ARG A 135 -49.41 20.88 27.63
CA ARG A 135 -48.94 19.74 28.41
C ARG A 135 -48.42 18.61 27.52
N GLY A 136 -47.47 17.85 28.06
CA GLY A 136 -46.92 16.68 27.38
C GLY A 136 -47.97 15.59 27.14
N HIS A 137 -47.84 14.89 26.02
CA HIS A 137 -48.67 13.74 25.63
C HIS A 137 -47.76 12.60 25.10
N PRO A 138 -48.18 11.32 25.21
CA PRO A 138 -47.35 10.20 24.76
C PRO A 138 -46.88 10.32 23.31
N GLY A 139 -45.70 9.78 23.03
CA GLY A 139 -45.13 9.72 21.67
C GLY A 139 -44.53 11.04 21.16
N GLN A 140 -43.80 11.78 22.01
CA GLN A 140 -43.17 13.08 21.68
C GLN A 140 -44.17 14.11 21.12
N SER A 141 -45.40 14.08 21.62
CA SER A 141 -46.46 15.00 21.21
C SER A 141 -46.88 15.89 22.38
N TRP A 142 -47.46 17.04 22.04
CA TRP A 142 -47.88 18.08 22.98
C TRP A 142 -49.32 18.46 22.71
N LEU A 143 -50.09 18.63 23.78
CA LEU A 143 -51.43 19.19 23.72
C LEU A 143 -51.33 20.66 24.05
N VAL A 144 -51.75 21.50 23.11
CA VAL A 144 -51.58 22.95 23.17
C VAL A 144 -52.94 23.63 22.98
N LYS A 145 -53.22 24.64 23.80
CA LYS A 145 -54.39 25.50 23.70
C LYS A 145 -53.98 26.92 23.34
N PHE A 146 -54.54 27.43 22.25
CA PHE A 146 -54.35 28.80 21.81
C PHE A 146 -55.51 29.70 22.21
N ASN A 147 -55.23 30.98 22.36
CA ASN A 147 -56.24 31.99 22.65
C ASN A 147 -57.22 32.10 21.46
N ASN A 148 -58.51 32.31 21.75
CA ASN A 148 -59.60 32.41 20.77
C ASN A 148 -59.87 31.15 19.91
N ILE A 149 -59.37 29.98 20.30
CA ILE A 149 -59.70 28.68 19.67
C ILE A 149 -60.43 27.82 20.71
N ASN A 150 -61.76 27.80 20.64
CA ASN A 150 -62.60 27.18 21.67
C ASN A 150 -63.39 25.96 21.17
N SER A 151 -63.39 25.71 19.86
CA SER A 151 -64.09 24.58 19.26
C SER A 151 -63.16 23.65 18.47
N ALA A 152 -63.54 22.37 18.36
CA ALA A 152 -62.82 21.41 17.52
C ALA A 152 -62.80 21.79 16.03
N GLU A 153 -63.80 22.55 15.55
CA GLU A 153 -63.85 23.03 14.17
C GLU A 153 -62.83 24.13 13.90
N GLU A 154 -62.67 25.07 14.85
CA GLU A 154 -61.62 26.11 14.79
C GLU A 154 -60.23 25.50 14.86
N ALA A 155 -60.00 24.57 15.81
CA ALA A 155 -58.73 23.87 15.94
C ALA A 155 -58.35 23.07 14.68
N ARG A 156 -59.34 22.51 13.97
CA ARG A 156 -59.11 21.77 12.72
C ARG A 156 -58.53 22.65 11.61
N LYS A 157 -58.82 23.95 11.61
CA LYS A 157 -58.23 24.91 10.66
C LYS A 157 -56.73 25.14 10.90
N LEU A 158 -56.22 24.81 12.08
CA LEU A 158 -54.81 24.95 12.43
C LEU A 158 -53.99 23.69 12.12
N VAL A 159 -54.63 22.56 11.82
CA VAL A 159 -53.93 21.33 11.42
C VAL A 159 -53.21 21.58 10.10
N GLY A 160 -51.92 21.28 10.05
CA GLY A 160 -51.07 21.63 8.93
C GLY A 160 -50.15 22.83 9.17
N SER A 161 -50.34 23.57 10.27
CA SER A 161 -49.53 24.76 10.58
C SER A 161 -48.24 24.39 11.31
N THR A 162 -47.17 25.14 11.05
CA THR A 162 -45.92 25.07 11.82
C THR A 162 -45.89 26.19 12.86
N ILE A 163 -45.57 25.84 14.10
CA ILE A 163 -45.35 26.79 15.20
C ILE A 163 -43.94 27.33 15.09
N LEU A 164 -43.85 28.66 15.15
CA LEU A 164 -42.65 29.46 15.04
C LEU A 164 -42.42 30.28 16.31
N VAL A 165 -41.17 30.58 16.60
CA VAL A 165 -40.71 31.60 17.58
C VAL A 165 -39.75 32.56 16.90
N ARG A 166 -39.54 33.75 17.46
CA ARG A 166 -38.52 34.67 16.92
C ARG A 166 -37.12 34.11 17.19
N ASP A 167 -36.20 34.38 16.27
CA ASP A 167 -34.80 33.93 16.40
C ASP A 167 -34.09 34.57 17.62
N ASP A 168 -34.50 35.76 18.04
CA ASP A 168 -33.96 36.42 19.25
C ASP A 168 -34.45 35.78 20.57
N ASP A 169 -35.46 34.90 20.54
CA ASP A 169 -36.00 34.21 21.71
C ASP A 169 -35.26 32.88 21.96
N ARG A 170 -33.91 32.93 21.92
CA ARG A 170 -33.03 31.78 22.19
C ARG A 170 -32.85 31.58 23.71
N PRO A 171 -33.09 30.37 24.23
CA PRO A 171 -32.77 30.03 25.61
C PRO A 171 -31.27 30.20 25.89
N ALA A 172 -30.92 30.58 27.12
CA ALA A 172 -29.54 30.44 27.57
C ALA A 172 -29.22 28.94 27.70
N LEU A 173 -28.11 28.51 27.10
CA LEU A 173 -27.60 27.14 27.17
C LEU A 173 -26.73 26.93 28.41
N GLU A 174 -26.54 25.68 28.82
CA GLU A 174 -25.59 25.35 29.90
C GLU A 174 -24.14 25.45 29.41
N GLU A 175 -23.19 25.50 30.35
CA GLU A 175 -21.76 25.58 30.00
C GLU A 175 -21.31 24.31 29.26
N GLY A 176 -20.74 24.48 28.06
CA GLY A 176 -20.35 23.36 27.19
C GLY A 176 -21.41 22.92 26.18
N GLU A 177 -22.58 23.59 26.16
CA GLU A 177 -23.60 23.41 25.14
C GLU A 177 -23.53 24.50 24.07
N PHE A 178 -23.72 24.11 22.80
CA PHE A 178 -23.62 25.02 21.67
C PHE A 178 -24.76 24.80 20.69
N TYR A 179 -25.23 25.85 20.04
CA TYR A 179 -26.14 25.69 18.93
C TYR A 179 -25.42 25.28 17.65
N THR A 180 -25.99 24.34 16.90
CA THR A 180 -25.45 23.87 15.62
C THR A 180 -25.17 25.02 14.64
N HIS A 181 -26.05 26.02 14.58
CA HIS A 181 -25.91 27.15 13.66
C HIS A 181 -24.74 28.08 14.02
N ASP A 182 -24.37 28.17 15.29
CA ASP A 182 -23.26 29.01 15.75
C ASP A 182 -21.92 28.36 15.38
N LEU A 183 -21.87 27.04 15.38
CA LEU A 183 -20.69 26.24 15.03
C LEU A 183 -20.40 26.20 13.52
N ILE A 184 -21.42 26.24 12.67
CA ILE A 184 -21.25 26.25 11.21
C ILE A 184 -20.57 27.56 10.78
N GLY A 185 -19.50 27.46 9.98
CA GLY A 185 -18.71 28.59 9.52
C GLY A 185 -17.60 29.04 10.47
N MET A 186 -17.43 28.39 11.63
CA MET A 186 -16.29 28.67 12.53
C MET A 186 -14.96 28.22 11.91
N LYS A 187 -13.89 28.97 12.19
CA LYS A 187 -12.53 28.60 11.82
C LYS A 187 -11.98 27.56 12.78
N VAL A 188 -11.34 26.54 12.24
CA VAL A 188 -10.72 25.44 12.98
C VAL A 188 -9.21 25.66 13.00
N ILE A 189 -8.62 25.68 14.20
CA ILE A 189 -7.20 25.98 14.43
C ILE A 189 -6.57 24.88 15.29
N LEU A 190 -5.33 24.49 14.98
CA LEU A 190 -4.57 23.56 15.83
C LEU A 190 -4.14 24.24 17.14
N LYS A 191 -4.45 23.62 18.28
CA LYS A 191 -4.06 24.17 19.59
C LYS A 191 -2.55 24.19 19.81
N GLU A 192 -1.83 23.19 19.30
CA GLU A 192 -0.37 23.05 19.51
C GLU A 192 0.44 24.05 18.67
N SER A 193 0.10 24.21 17.39
CA SER A 193 0.86 25.05 16.45
C SER A 193 0.25 26.43 16.21
N GLY A 194 -1.03 26.64 16.56
CA GLY A 194 -1.78 27.85 16.21
C GLY A 194 -2.12 27.94 14.72
N GLU A 195 -1.89 26.88 13.95
CA GLU A 195 -2.09 26.90 12.50
C GLU A 195 -3.57 26.74 12.10
N PRO A 196 -4.04 27.48 11.08
CA PRO A 196 -5.38 27.31 10.55
C PRO A 196 -5.51 25.97 9.82
N VAL A 197 -6.51 25.18 10.22
CA VAL A 197 -6.82 23.88 9.62
C VAL A 197 -7.86 24.02 8.52
N GLY A 198 -8.91 24.82 8.76
CA GLY A 198 -10.03 24.94 7.84
C GLY A 198 -11.25 25.60 8.45
N THR A 199 -12.42 25.34 7.86
CA THR A 199 -13.71 25.91 8.30
C THR A 199 -14.76 24.81 8.44
N VAL A 200 -15.58 24.87 9.50
CA VAL A 200 -16.71 23.96 9.68
C VAL A 200 -17.77 24.24 8.61
N VAL A 201 -18.11 23.24 7.80
CA VAL A 201 -19.14 23.35 6.75
C VAL A 201 -20.46 22.72 7.14
N ASN A 202 -20.44 21.70 8.00
CA ASN A 202 -21.64 21.00 8.46
C ASN A 202 -21.38 20.20 9.73
N ILE A 203 -22.44 19.76 10.41
CA ILE A 203 -22.39 18.92 11.61
C ILE A 203 -23.37 17.76 11.44
N PHE A 204 -22.93 16.56 11.76
CA PHE A 204 -23.73 15.34 11.65
C PHE A 204 -23.81 14.63 12.99
N ASN A 205 -25.03 14.33 13.44
CA ASN A 205 -25.24 13.49 14.61
C ASN A 205 -25.13 12.01 14.21
N SER A 206 -24.12 11.31 14.72
CA SER A 206 -23.89 9.88 14.43
C SER A 206 -24.61 8.93 15.38
N GLY A 207 -25.38 9.44 16.33
CA GLY A 207 -26.01 8.70 17.42
C GLY A 207 -25.08 8.43 18.61
N ALA A 208 -23.75 8.43 18.41
CA ALA A 208 -22.76 8.28 19.48
C ALA A 208 -22.09 9.61 19.86
N SER A 209 -21.66 10.40 18.86
CA SER A 209 -21.26 11.80 19.05
C SER A 209 -21.61 12.63 17.82
N ASP A 210 -21.60 13.94 17.98
CA ASP A 210 -21.64 14.85 16.84
C ASP A 210 -20.30 14.86 16.11
N LEU A 211 -20.37 14.93 14.79
CA LEU A 211 -19.24 14.91 13.87
C LEU A 211 -19.22 16.22 13.09
N LEU A 212 -18.18 17.02 13.28
CA LEU A 212 -17.91 18.19 12.46
C LEU A 212 -17.40 17.75 11.09
N HIS A 213 -17.88 18.41 10.06
CA HIS A 213 -17.36 18.29 8.70
C HIS A 213 -16.58 19.57 8.40
N VAL A 214 -15.26 19.45 8.25
CA VAL A 214 -14.33 20.57 8.13
C VAL A 214 -13.75 20.61 6.72
N LYS A 215 -13.89 21.75 6.01
CA LYS A 215 -13.22 22.02 4.73
C LYS A 215 -11.82 22.53 5.03
N LEU A 216 -10.80 21.75 4.64
CA LEU A 216 -9.41 22.10 4.85
C LEU A 216 -9.00 23.31 4.00
N SER A 217 -8.21 24.21 4.59
CA SER A 217 -7.62 25.35 3.88
C SER A 217 -6.38 24.94 3.08
N SER A 218 -6.20 25.57 1.93
CA SER A 218 -5.15 25.26 0.93
C SER A 218 -3.70 25.39 1.43
N SER A 219 -3.49 25.99 2.61
CA SER A 219 -2.18 26.15 3.25
C SER A 219 -1.59 24.83 3.77
N ARG A 220 -2.41 23.80 3.98
CA ARG A 220 -1.98 22.45 4.35
C ARG A 220 -2.01 21.53 3.13
N LYS A 221 -1.29 21.91 2.07
CA LYS A 221 -0.91 20.94 1.03
C LYS A 221 0.10 19.98 1.64
N ILE A 222 -0.24 18.70 1.66
CA ILE A 222 0.69 17.62 2.01
C ILE A 222 1.81 17.60 0.96
N PRO A 223 3.08 17.29 1.29
CA PRO A 223 4.26 17.53 0.44
C PRO A 223 4.40 16.61 -0.79
N ASP A 224 3.32 16.15 -1.41
CA ASP A 224 3.41 15.11 -2.45
C ASP A 224 2.39 15.25 -3.61
N GLN A 225 2.03 16.48 -3.97
CA GLN A 225 1.15 16.71 -5.13
C GLN A 225 1.82 17.61 -6.17
N THR A 226 2.17 16.98 -7.30
CA THR A 226 2.40 17.64 -8.58
C THR A 226 1.14 18.39 -9.03
N GLU A 227 1.38 19.53 -9.65
CA GLU A 227 0.37 20.52 -10.01
C GLU A 227 -0.65 20.03 -11.06
N GLU A 228 -1.74 20.80 -11.12
CA GLU A 228 -2.75 20.86 -12.17
C GLU A 228 -3.96 19.92 -12.06
N THR A 229 -5.06 20.45 -11.52
CA THR A 229 -6.39 20.32 -12.14
C THR A 229 -7.40 21.31 -11.56
N GLY A 230 -7.91 22.19 -12.42
CA GLY A 230 -9.29 22.69 -12.44
C GLY A 230 -9.78 23.58 -11.29
N GLU A 231 -10.09 24.83 -11.62
CA GLU A 231 -10.94 25.72 -10.81
C GLU A 231 -12.25 25.02 -10.40
N GLY A 232 -12.29 24.58 -9.16
CA GLY A 232 -13.47 24.10 -8.45
C GLY A 232 -13.24 24.28 -6.97
N ASP A 233 -13.91 25.26 -6.36
CA ASP A 233 -13.72 25.76 -4.99
C ASP A 233 -14.11 24.75 -3.89
N SER A 234 -13.47 23.59 -3.84
CA SER A 234 -13.77 22.55 -2.84
C SER A 234 -12.48 21.86 -2.38
N GLY A 235 -11.79 22.49 -1.42
CA GLY A 235 -10.72 21.84 -0.66
C GLY A 235 -11.18 20.55 0.03
N PRO A 236 -10.23 19.67 0.42
CA PRO A 236 -10.54 18.37 1.00
C PRO A 236 -11.35 18.49 2.29
N LEU A 237 -12.32 17.58 2.46
CA LEU A 237 -13.22 17.55 3.61
C LEU A 237 -12.79 16.47 4.61
N VAL A 238 -12.80 16.82 5.89
CA VAL A 238 -12.40 15.94 7.00
C VAL A 238 -13.51 15.86 8.04
N TRP A 239 -13.66 14.68 8.64
CA TRP A 239 -14.57 14.42 9.75
C TRP A 239 -13.82 14.55 11.07
N VAL A 240 -14.30 15.42 11.96
CA VAL A 240 -13.69 15.67 13.28
C VAL A 240 -14.77 15.46 14.35
N PRO A 241 -14.61 14.47 15.26
CA PRO A 241 -15.58 14.29 16.34
C PRO A 241 -15.61 15.50 17.28
N PHE A 242 -16.81 15.98 17.59
CA PHE A 242 -17.03 17.10 18.50
C PHE A 242 -17.13 16.60 19.94
N VAL A 243 -15.97 16.36 20.53
CA VAL A 243 -15.80 15.94 21.93
C VAL A 243 -14.73 16.79 22.59
N GLU A 244 -14.84 17.04 23.89
CA GLU A 244 -13.93 17.92 24.64
C GLU A 244 -12.44 17.57 24.47
N GLU A 245 -12.11 16.27 24.37
CA GLU A 245 -10.74 15.81 24.13
C GLU A 245 -10.16 16.29 22.78
N ILE A 246 -11.01 16.38 21.75
CA ILE A 246 -10.60 16.75 20.39
C ILE A 246 -10.84 18.24 20.13
N VAL A 247 -11.90 18.82 20.69
CA VAL A 247 -12.29 20.23 20.55
C VAL A 247 -12.38 20.87 21.95
N PRO A 248 -11.24 21.13 22.61
CA PRO A 248 -11.22 21.61 24.00
C PRO A 248 -11.67 23.07 24.17
N THR A 249 -11.75 23.86 23.10
CA THR A 249 -12.07 25.29 23.21
C THR A 249 -12.86 25.78 22.01
N VAL A 250 -14.00 26.41 22.27
CA VAL A 250 -14.90 26.97 21.26
C VAL A 250 -15.20 28.42 21.68
N ASP A 251 -14.78 29.38 20.86
CA ASP A 251 -15.02 30.81 21.07
C ASP A 251 -16.08 31.30 20.07
N VAL A 252 -17.31 31.44 20.56
CA VAL A 252 -18.46 31.84 19.74
C VAL A 252 -18.36 33.30 19.30
N GLU A 253 -17.79 34.18 20.13
CA GLU A 253 -17.64 35.61 19.82
C GLU A 253 -16.64 35.82 18.67
N LYS A 254 -15.52 35.10 18.68
CA LYS A 254 -14.50 35.18 17.63
C LYS A 254 -14.81 34.29 16.41
N ARG A 255 -15.76 33.36 16.55
CA ARG A 255 -16.06 32.29 15.58
C ARG A 255 -14.85 31.39 15.29
N GLU A 256 -14.13 31.00 16.34
CA GLU A 256 -12.93 30.16 16.26
C GLU A 256 -13.02 28.96 17.22
N MET A 257 -12.54 27.80 16.79
CA MET A 257 -12.42 26.59 17.62
C MET A 257 -11.01 26.02 17.55
N LEU A 258 -10.49 25.64 18.71
CA LEU A 258 -9.18 25.02 18.85
C LEU A 258 -9.35 23.50 18.93
N ILE A 259 -8.59 22.78 18.11
CA ILE A 259 -8.61 21.31 18.06
C ILE A 259 -7.28 20.69 18.45
N THR A 260 -7.35 19.51 19.05
CA THR A 260 -6.20 18.65 19.43
C THR A 260 -6.38 17.25 18.83
N PRO A 261 -6.32 17.12 17.48
CA PRO A 261 -6.61 15.86 16.81
C PRO A 261 -5.50 14.82 17.05
N PRO A 262 -5.83 13.53 17.24
CA PRO A 262 -4.85 12.45 17.19
C PRO A 262 -4.09 12.42 15.86
N LYS A 263 -2.84 11.93 15.89
CA LYS A 263 -2.02 11.76 14.68
C LYS A 263 -2.78 10.96 13.61
N GLY A 264 -2.75 11.44 12.37
CA GLY A 264 -3.43 10.81 11.23
C GLY A 264 -4.93 11.09 11.11
N LEU A 265 -5.64 11.63 12.12
CA LEU A 265 -7.09 11.89 12.03
C LEU A 265 -7.47 12.76 10.82
N LEU A 266 -6.64 13.78 10.55
CA LEU A 266 -6.87 14.71 9.44
C LEU A 266 -6.55 14.10 8.07
N GLU A 267 -5.89 12.93 8.03
CA GLU A 267 -5.50 12.21 6.81
C GLU A 267 -6.45 11.06 6.47
N LEU A 268 -7.20 10.53 7.45
CA LEU A 268 -8.07 9.34 7.32
C LEU A 268 -9.13 9.43 6.21
N ASN A 269 -9.51 10.65 5.78
CA ASN A 269 -10.54 10.87 4.76
C ASN A 269 -10.04 11.61 3.51
N ILE A 270 -8.73 11.89 3.44
CA ILE A 270 -8.13 12.45 2.23
C ILE A 270 -8.08 11.30 1.23
N ARG A 271 -9.00 11.30 0.26
CA ARG A 271 -8.96 10.36 -0.85
C ARG A 271 -7.73 10.69 -1.69
N SER A 272 -6.68 9.88 -1.59
CA SER A 272 -5.47 10.00 -2.42
C SER A 272 -5.79 9.86 -3.91
N ASP A 273 -6.82 9.10 -4.26
CA ASP A 273 -7.26 8.90 -5.64
C ASP A 273 -8.49 9.77 -5.98
N MET A 274 -8.31 10.81 -6.79
CA MET A 274 -9.41 11.67 -7.26
C MET A 274 -10.20 11.06 -8.43
N ARG A 275 -9.81 9.87 -8.91
CA ARG A 275 -10.48 9.20 -10.05
C ARG A 275 -11.90 8.75 -9.68
N SER A 276 -12.78 8.75 -10.69
CA SER A 276 -14.17 8.35 -10.55
C SER A 276 -14.31 6.85 -10.22
N LYS A 277 -15.42 6.46 -9.58
CA LYS A 277 -15.75 5.04 -9.32
C LYS A 277 -15.72 4.18 -10.58
N LYS A 278 -16.05 4.77 -11.74
CA LYS A 278 -16.03 4.09 -13.04
C LYS A 278 -14.61 3.78 -13.48
N GLU A 279 -13.72 4.76 -13.41
CA GLU A 279 -12.31 4.61 -13.79
C GLU A 279 -11.59 3.59 -12.91
N ARG A 280 -11.83 3.59 -11.59
CA ARG A 280 -11.26 2.58 -10.69
C ARG A 280 -11.66 1.15 -11.05
N ARG A 281 -12.96 0.93 -11.30
CA ARG A 281 -13.46 -0.39 -11.73
C ARG A 281 -12.87 -0.82 -13.06
N GLU A 282 -12.63 0.13 -13.97
CA GLU A 282 -11.99 -0.14 -15.25
C GLU A 282 -10.51 -0.53 -15.08
N LEU A 283 -9.78 0.19 -14.22
CA LEU A 283 -8.38 -0.13 -13.88
C LEU A 283 -8.28 -1.50 -13.21
N GLU A 284 -9.07 -1.76 -12.16
CA GLU A 284 -9.10 -3.07 -11.50
C GLU A 284 -9.43 -4.20 -12.50
N TRP A 285 -10.34 -3.96 -13.43
CA TRP A 285 -10.68 -4.94 -14.46
C TRP A 285 -9.55 -5.15 -15.46
N LYS A 286 -8.85 -4.07 -15.87
CA LYS A 286 -7.66 -4.15 -16.73
C LYS A 286 -6.55 -4.95 -16.04
N GLU A 287 -6.30 -4.69 -14.76
CA GLU A 287 -5.33 -5.42 -13.94
C GLU A 287 -5.70 -6.89 -13.79
N ARG A 288 -6.96 -7.20 -13.44
CA ARG A 288 -7.46 -8.57 -13.38
C ARG A 288 -7.28 -9.31 -14.71
N LYS A 289 -7.54 -8.65 -15.84
CA LYS A 289 -7.29 -9.22 -17.17
C LYS A 289 -5.81 -9.43 -17.46
N LYS A 290 -4.94 -8.49 -17.09
CA LYS A 290 -3.49 -8.61 -17.26
C LYS A 290 -2.95 -9.78 -16.42
N PHE A 291 -3.38 -9.88 -15.16
CA PHE A 291 -3.06 -10.98 -14.27
C PHE A 291 -3.54 -12.32 -14.83
N GLN A 292 -4.80 -12.42 -15.27
CA GLN A 292 -5.33 -13.65 -15.84
C GLN A 292 -4.54 -14.10 -17.09
N ARG A 293 -4.13 -13.16 -17.96
CA ARG A 293 -3.27 -13.48 -19.11
C ARG A 293 -1.90 -14.01 -18.68
N ARG A 294 -1.27 -13.38 -17.69
CA ARG A 294 0.01 -13.85 -17.10
C ARG A 294 -0.14 -15.25 -16.52
N LEU A 295 -1.20 -15.50 -15.75
CA LEU A 295 -1.49 -16.80 -15.16
C LEU A 295 -1.68 -17.90 -16.22
N ILE A 296 -2.41 -17.62 -17.30
CA ILE A 296 -2.60 -18.57 -18.40
C ILE A 296 -1.25 -18.88 -19.08
N ALA A 297 -0.42 -17.85 -19.33
CA ALA A 297 0.90 -18.02 -19.91
C ALA A 297 1.83 -18.85 -19.00
N ALA A 298 1.87 -18.55 -17.71
CA ALA A 298 2.66 -19.30 -16.72
C ALA A 298 2.20 -20.76 -16.60
N LYS A 299 0.88 -21.01 -16.51
CA LYS A 299 0.32 -22.36 -16.52
C LYS A 299 0.72 -23.14 -17.78
N LYS A 300 0.67 -22.49 -18.95
CA LYS A 300 1.11 -23.11 -20.20
C LYS A 300 2.59 -23.51 -20.14
N LYS A 301 3.45 -22.66 -19.60
CA LYS A 301 4.89 -22.96 -19.43
C LYS A 301 5.16 -24.11 -18.46
N LEU A 302 4.46 -24.16 -17.33
CA LEU A 302 4.55 -25.29 -16.40
C LEU A 302 4.02 -26.59 -17.03
N CYS A 303 2.96 -26.54 -17.84
CA CYS A 303 2.51 -27.71 -18.62
C CYS A 303 3.56 -28.17 -19.64
N GLU A 304 4.24 -27.25 -20.33
CA GLU A 304 5.34 -27.57 -21.28
C GLU A 304 6.53 -28.25 -20.56
N MET A 305 6.68 -28.03 -19.25
CA MET A 305 7.70 -28.66 -18.40
C MET A 305 7.18 -29.88 -17.62
N GLU A 306 5.99 -30.39 -17.95
CA GLU A 306 5.37 -31.56 -17.30
C GLU A 306 5.10 -31.38 -15.79
N GLN A 307 4.82 -30.15 -15.37
CA GLN A 307 4.53 -29.79 -13.97
C GLN A 307 3.02 -29.61 -13.72
N GLN A 308 2.15 -30.47 -14.26
CA GLN A 308 0.69 -30.28 -14.15
C GLN A 308 0.15 -30.56 -12.74
N HIS A 309 0.89 -31.30 -11.91
CA HIS A 309 0.48 -31.67 -10.55
C HIS A 309 0.34 -30.45 -9.64
N VAL A 310 1.12 -29.39 -9.87
CA VAL A 310 1.05 -28.14 -9.10
C VAL A 310 -0.32 -27.44 -9.19
N PHE A 311 -1.14 -27.80 -10.17
CA PHE A 311 -2.48 -27.23 -10.34
C PHE A 311 -3.56 -27.95 -9.53
N HIS A 312 -3.25 -29.04 -8.83
CA HIS A 312 -4.24 -29.78 -8.06
C HIS A 312 -4.91 -28.92 -6.99
N GLY A 313 -4.19 -27.97 -6.38
CA GLY A 313 -4.75 -27.02 -5.40
C GLY A 313 -5.93 -26.20 -5.93
N PHE A 314 -5.99 -25.89 -7.24
CA PHE A 314 -7.12 -25.14 -7.81
C PHE A 314 -8.47 -25.85 -7.71
N ARG A 315 -8.48 -27.18 -7.59
CA ARG A 315 -9.70 -27.97 -7.52
C ARG A 315 -10.29 -28.06 -6.10
N TYR A 316 -9.45 -27.94 -5.08
CA TYR A 316 -9.82 -28.24 -3.69
C TYR A 316 -9.70 -27.04 -2.74
N GLY A 317 -9.04 -25.96 -3.16
CA GLY A 317 -8.83 -24.79 -2.31
C GLY A 317 -9.99 -23.80 -2.29
N GLU A 318 -10.07 -23.05 -1.19
CA GLU A 318 -10.97 -21.90 -1.05
C GLU A 318 -10.57 -20.76 -1.99
N LYS A 319 -11.35 -19.66 -2.01
CA LYS A 319 -11.08 -18.53 -2.91
C LYS A 319 -9.69 -17.92 -2.66
N ASP A 320 -9.31 -17.74 -1.39
CA ASP A 320 -8.06 -17.07 -1.02
C ASP A 320 -6.86 -17.98 -1.26
N GLN A 321 -6.96 -19.26 -0.90
CA GLN A 321 -5.96 -20.29 -1.21
C GLN A 321 -5.69 -20.41 -2.73
N ARG A 322 -6.75 -20.38 -3.55
CA ARG A 322 -6.59 -20.36 -5.01
C ARG A 322 -5.93 -19.09 -5.52
N SER A 323 -6.15 -17.96 -4.85
CA SER A 323 -5.49 -16.70 -5.16
C SER A 323 -3.99 -16.77 -4.82
N LEU A 324 -3.64 -17.35 -3.67
CA LEU A 324 -2.25 -17.59 -3.27
C LEU A 324 -1.52 -18.44 -4.30
N LEU A 325 -2.07 -19.61 -4.66
CA LEU A 325 -1.48 -20.48 -5.69
C LEU A 325 -1.37 -19.79 -7.05
N ALA A 326 -2.34 -18.95 -7.42
CA ALA A 326 -2.28 -18.18 -8.66
C ALA A 326 -1.14 -17.15 -8.65
N ASN A 327 -0.92 -16.47 -7.52
CA ASN A 327 0.17 -15.52 -7.35
C ASN A 327 1.52 -16.24 -7.40
N GLU A 328 1.67 -17.37 -6.70
CA GLU A 328 2.87 -18.22 -6.73
C GLU A 328 3.25 -18.61 -8.17
N ILE A 329 2.30 -19.15 -8.93
CA ILE A 329 2.51 -19.57 -10.33
C ILE A 329 2.93 -18.39 -11.23
N VAL A 330 2.35 -17.21 -11.01
CA VAL A 330 2.65 -16.02 -11.83
C VAL A 330 4.03 -15.43 -11.49
N THR A 331 4.49 -15.63 -10.26
CA THR A 331 5.74 -15.06 -9.74
C THR A 331 6.95 -15.88 -10.15
N VAL A 332 6.83 -17.22 -10.24
CA VAL A 332 7.94 -18.09 -10.67
C VAL A 332 8.46 -17.71 -12.06
N ASN A 333 9.77 -17.46 -12.14
CA ASN A 333 10.46 -17.24 -13.40
C ASN A 333 10.59 -18.55 -14.20
N SER A 334 9.59 -18.82 -15.05
CA SER A 334 9.52 -20.06 -15.83
C SER A 334 10.72 -20.26 -16.78
N LYS A 335 11.39 -19.18 -17.21
CA LYS A 335 12.55 -19.27 -18.10
C LYS A 335 13.77 -19.79 -17.34
N LEU A 336 14.03 -19.23 -16.17
CA LEU A 336 15.11 -19.67 -15.29
C LEU A 336 14.87 -21.10 -14.81
N LEU A 337 13.64 -21.43 -14.40
CA LEU A 337 13.30 -22.79 -13.99
C LEU A 337 13.54 -23.81 -15.11
N GLN A 338 13.12 -23.50 -16.34
CA GLN A 338 13.35 -24.38 -17.49
C GLN A 338 14.85 -24.62 -17.72
N GLN A 339 15.66 -23.58 -17.55
CA GLN A 339 17.10 -23.66 -17.73
C GLN A 339 17.78 -24.43 -16.60
N ALA A 340 17.37 -24.21 -15.36
CA ALA A 340 17.86 -24.92 -14.19
C ALA A 340 17.59 -26.43 -14.30
N LEU A 341 16.38 -26.82 -14.75
CA LEU A 341 16.01 -28.21 -15.04
C LEU A 341 16.86 -28.85 -16.15
N GLN A 342 17.33 -28.07 -17.12
CA GLN A 342 18.22 -28.59 -18.19
C GLN A 342 19.65 -28.82 -17.70
N ASN A 343 20.09 -28.04 -16.72
CA ASN A 343 21.47 -28.03 -16.23
C ASN A 343 21.69 -28.91 -14.99
N ILE A 344 20.62 -29.49 -14.40
CA ILE A 344 20.65 -30.17 -13.11
C ILE A 344 21.73 -31.27 -12.97
N GLY A 345 22.07 -31.95 -14.08
CA GLY A 345 23.08 -33.01 -14.11
C GLY A 345 24.45 -32.57 -14.63
N ILE A 346 24.63 -31.29 -14.96
CA ILE A 346 25.91 -30.74 -15.41
C ILE A 346 26.63 -30.24 -14.14
N PRO A 347 27.78 -30.83 -13.77
CA PRO A 347 28.54 -30.31 -12.64
C PRO A 347 28.98 -28.87 -12.96
N SER A 348 28.80 -27.97 -12.01
CA SER A 348 29.34 -26.62 -12.12
C SER A 348 30.86 -26.72 -12.22
N THR A 349 31.46 -26.05 -13.19
CA THR A 349 32.92 -25.88 -13.21
C THR A 349 33.28 -25.02 -12.02
N ARG A 350 33.82 -25.64 -10.97
CA ARG A 350 34.38 -24.92 -9.83
C ARG A 350 35.39 -23.89 -10.34
N LEU A 351 35.30 -22.69 -9.81
CA LEU A 351 36.21 -21.61 -10.14
C LEU A 351 37.63 -22.00 -9.68
N ASP A 352 38.51 -22.33 -10.62
CA ASP A 352 39.93 -22.52 -10.33
C ASP A 352 40.66 -21.18 -10.50
N LEU A 353 41.01 -20.54 -9.40
CA LEU A 353 41.74 -19.27 -9.47
C LEU A 353 43.13 -19.40 -10.06
N HIS A 354 43.80 -20.55 -9.93
CA HIS A 354 45.08 -20.71 -10.60
C HIS A 354 44.89 -20.67 -12.12
N GLN A 355 43.81 -21.27 -12.61
CA GLN A 355 43.42 -21.17 -14.01
C GLN A 355 43.06 -19.73 -14.40
N ILE A 356 42.23 -19.03 -13.61
CA ILE A 356 41.84 -17.65 -13.90
C ILE A 356 43.05 -16.72 -13.88
N LEU A 357 43.83 -16.74 -12.80
CA LEU A 357 45.05 -15.98 -12.66
C LEU A 357 46.00 -16.29 -13.82
N SER A 358 46.19 -17.54 -14.23
CA SER A 358 47.06 -17.84 -15.38
C SER A 358 46.59 -17.18 -16.68
N THR A 359 45.28 -16.97 -16.86
CA THR A 359 44.69 -16.46 -18.09
C THR A 359 44.54 -14.94 -18.18
N VAL A 360 44.43 -14.23 -17.05
CA VAL A 360 44.23 -12.77 -17.02
C VAL A 360 45.57 -12.05 -17.26
N PRO A 361 45.65 -10.98 -18.07
CA PRO A 361 46.91 -10.25 -18.30
C PRO A 361 47.54 -9.75 -17.00
N ARG A 362 48.88 -9.81 -16.88
CA ARG A 362 49.59 -9.33 -15.68
C ARG A 362 49.31 -7.85 -15.36
N SER A 363 49.06 -7.03 -16.38
CA SER A 363 48.69 -5.61 -16.23
C SER A 363 47.36 -5.40 -15.51
N ASN A 364 46.49 -6.41 -15.49
CA ASN A 364 45.17 -6.36 -14.90
C ASN A 364 45.11 -7.07 -13.54
N ARG A 365 46.26 -7.41 -12.96
CA ARG A 365 46.36 -8.05 -11.65
C ARG A 365 47.01 -7.07 -10.69
N LEU A 366 46.39 -6.87 -9.53
CA LEU A 366 46.93 -6.04 -8.47
C LEU A 366 47.03 -6.86 -7.19
N LYS A 367 48.22 -6.82 -6.60
CA LYS A 367 48.48 -7.44 -5.30
C LYS A 367 48.00 -6.50 -4.19
N VAL A 368 47.20 -7.01 -3.27
CA VAL A 368 46.79 -6.28 -2.06
C VAL A 368 47.94 -6.29 -1.06
N PRO A 369 48.34 -5.15 -0.46
CA PRO A 369 49.34 -5.13 0.60
C PRO A 369 48.84 -5.79 1.89
N ASP A 370 49.73 -6.48 2.61
CA ASP A 370 49.42 -7.02 3.94
C ASP A 370 49.18 -5.84 4.91
N ASN A 371 47.95 -5.75 5.43
CA ASN A 371 47.43 -4.65 6.25
C ASN A 371 47.40 -3.26 5.58
N PRO A 372 46.33 -2.90 4.85
CA PRO A 372 46.15 -1.55 4.31
C PRO A 372 46.01 -0.46 5.41
N SER A 373 45.68 -0.85 6.64
CA SER A 373 45.37 0.06 7.76
C SER A 373 46.47 0.19 8.82
N SER A 374 47.60 -0.52 8.71
CA SER A 374 48.72 -0.37 9.66
C SER A 374 50.05 -0.19 8.97
N SER A 375 50.47 1.05 8.72
CA SER A 375 51.90 1.34 8.75
C SER A 375 52.20 2.81 9.08
N GLY A 376 52.72 3.02 10.29
CA GLY A 376 53.43 4.25 10.64
C GLY A 376 54.83 4.34 10.03
N THR A 377 55.29 3.34 9.25
CA THR A 377 56.69 3.29 8.76
C THR A 377 56.93 2.52 7.45
N GLY A 378 55.89 2.15 6.69
CA GLY A 378 56.05 1.42 5.42
C GLY A 378 55.35 2.14 4.28
N VAL A 379 56.10 2.60 3.28
CA VAL A 379 55.51 3.21 2.08
C VAL A 379 54.69 2.14 1.35
N LEU A 380 53.36 2.24 1.37
CA LEU A 380 52.45 1.42 0.56
C LEU A 380 52.90 1.49 -0.93
N PRO A 381 52.74 0.41 -1.72
CA PRO A 381 53.10 0.44 -3.13
C PRO A 381 52.35 1.58 -3.86
N ASP A 382 53.09 2.50 -4.47
CA ASP A 382 52.60 3.66 -5.23
C ASP A 382 51.38 3.39 -6.15
N PRO A 383 51.33 2.26 -6.92
CA PRO A 383 50.16 1.97 -7.76
C PRO A 383 48.89 1.65 -6.96
N TYR A 384 48.99 0.99 -5.81
CA TYR A 384 47.81 0.63 -5.00
C TYR A 384 47.16 1.88 -4.40
N CYS A 385 47.93 2.78 -3.80
CA CYS A 385 47.42 4.04 -3.25
C CYS A 385 46.78 4.94 -4.32
N THR A 386 47.33 4.93 -5.53
CA THR A 386 46.78 5.69 -6.65
C THR A 386 45.43 5.15 -7.08
N LEU A 387 45.30 3.83 -7.19
CA LEU A 387 44.03 3.17 -7.55
C LEU A 387 43.00 3.27 -6.43
N GLN A 388 43.41 3.18 -5.16
CA GLN A 388 42.53 3.42 -4.01
C GLN A 388 41.91 4.82 -4.07
N ARG A 389 42.74 5.86 -4.31
CA ARG A 389 42.27 7.25 -4.42
C ARG A 389 41.32 7.44 -5.60
N ALA A 390 41.66 6.89 -6.77
CA ALA A 390 40.79 6.93 -7.95
C ALA A 390 39.45 6.25 -7.68
N GLY A 391 39.46 5.10 -6.99
CA GLY A 391 38.24 4.39 -6.58
C GLY A 391 37.37 5.18 -5.61
N CYS A 392 37.98 5.79 -4.59
CA CYS A 392 37.25 6.70 -3.68
C CYS A 392 36.59 7.84 -4.45
N GLU A 393 37.32 8.48 -5.37
CA GLU A 393 36.78 9.57 -6.21
C GLU A 393 35.63 9.11 -7.10
N MET A 394 35.67 7.88 -7.63
CA MET A 394 34.54 7.34 -8.40
C MET A 394 33.30 7.16 -7.53
N ILE A 395 33.47 6.66 -6.31
CA ILE A 395 32.38 6.43 -5.37
C ILE A 395 31.78 7.77 -4.91
N SER A 396 32.62 8.74 -4.52
CA SER A 396 32.17 10.08 -4.08
C SER A 396 31.42 10.81 -5.19
N ASN A 397 31.78 10.57 -6.45
CA ASN A 397 31.08 11.12 -7.62
C ASN A 397 29.81 10.34 -8.02
N GLY A 398 29.41 9.31 -7.27
CA GLY A 398 28.21 8.51 -7.57
C GLY A 398 28.34 7.58 -8.79
N LYS A 399 29.57 7.33 -9.28
CA LYS A 399 29.81 6.48 -10.45
C LYS A 399 29.75 4.99 -10.17
N VAL A 400 29.71 4.60 -8.89
CA VAL A 400 29.65 3.21 -8.45
C VAL A 400 28.35 3.00 -7.68
N ALA A 401 27.53 2.07 -8.13
CA ALA A 401 26.38 1.60 -7.36
C ALA A 401 26.78 0.36 -6.54
N ILE A 402 26.29 0.27 -5.30
CA ILE A 402 26.59 -0.83 -4.39
C ILE A 402 25.37 -1.73 -4.26
N VAL A 403 25.52 -3.02 -4.52
CA VAL A 403 24.52 -4.06 -4.26
C VAL A 403 24.99 -4.89 -3.06
N LEU A 404 24.20 -4.89 -2.00
CA LEU A 404 24.44 -5.68 -0.80
C LEU A 404 23.46 -6.85 -0.75
N ILE A 405 23.99 -8.07 -0.76
CA ILE A 405 23.22 -9.30 -0.55
C ILE A 405 23.19 -9.58 0.95
N LEU A 406 21.97 -9.66 1.49
CA LEU A 406 21.66 -9.91 2.89
C LEU A 406 21.45 -11.42 3.07
N GLU A 407 22.24 -12.05 3.93
CA GLU A 407 22.01 -13.46 4.26
C GLU A 407 21.08 -13.55 5.47
N ASP A 408 19.95 -14.24 5.29
CA ASP A 408 19.11 -14.64 6.41
C ASP A 408 19.85 -15.72 7.21
N ILE A 409 20.13 -15.47 8.48
CA ILE A 409 20.67 -16.47 9.40
C ILE A 409 19.53 -17.43 9.81
N GLU A 410 18.94 -18.13 8.85
CA GLU A 410 18.01 -19.21 9.13
C GLU A 410 18.80 -20.49 9.46
N GLY A 411 19.09 -20.69 10.75
CA GLY A 411 19.14 -21.99 11.41
C GLY A 411 20.02 -23.10 10.78
N THR A 412 21.10 -22.77 10.08
CA THR A 412 22.11 -23.77 9.71
C THR A 412 23.03 -23.95 10.91
N GLU A 413 23.14 -25.18 11.43
CA GLU A 413 24.02 -25.56 12.53
C GLU A 413 25.43 -24.98 12.34
N ARG A 414 25.73 -23.87 13.04
CA ARG A 414 27.08 -23.31 13.08
C ARG A 414 27.97 -24.26 13.87
N THR A 415 28.85 -24.96 13.17
CA THR A 415 30.14 -25.33 13.73
C THR A 415 30.93 -24.06 14.02
N SER A 416 31.17 -23.84 15.31
CA SER A 416 32.20 -23.02 15.95
C SER A 416 32.20 -21.50 15.77
N ASN A 417 31.94 -20.87 16.93
CA ASN A 417 32.58 -19.67 17.47
C ASN A 417 32.11 -18.30 16.96
N THR A 418 30.93 -17.88 17.43
CA THR A 418 30.76 -16.53 18.02
C THR A 418 29.63 -16.60 19.05
N ASN A 419 29.97 -16.30 20.30
CA ASN A 419 28.99 -16.19 21.39
C ASN A 419 28.23 -14.87 21.22
N LEU A 420 27.09 -14.88 20.52
CA LEU A 420 26.08 -13.85 20.67
C LEU A 420 24.71 -14.50 20.85
N VAL A 421 24.04 -14.04 21.91
CA VAL A 421 22.80 -14.54 22.47
C VAL A 421 21.67 -14.52 21.45
N ASN A 422 20.80 -15.53 21.52
CA ASN A 422 19.53 -15.68 20.79
C ASN A 422 18.73 -14.37 20.69
N SER A 423 18.95 -13.61 19.61
CA SER A 423 17.99 -12.63 19.10
C SER A 423 17.39 -13.20 17.83
N GLU A 424 16.11 -12.93 17.59
CA GLU A 424 15.41 -13.32 16.37
C GLU A 424 16.24 -12.92 15.14
N GLY A 425 16.34 -13.81 14.13
CA GLY A 425 17.32 -13.71 13.04
C GLY A 425 17.38 -12.36 12.32
N ASN A 426 16.28 -11.60 12.31
CA ASN A 426 16.21 -10.28 11.69
C ASN A 426 16.96 -9.18 12.45
N GLU A 427 17.01 -9.22 13.79
CA GLU A 427 17.80 -8.27 14.59
C GLU A 427 19.31 -8.45 14.31
N SER A 428 19.73 -9.68 14.03
CA SER A 428 21.14 -9.98 13.75
C SER A 428 21.63 -9.39 12.43
N VAL A 429 20.79 -9.37 11.39
CA VAL A 429 21.12 -8.78 10.08
C VAL A 429 21.25 -7.26 10.18
N ASN A 430 20.32 -6.59 10.89
CA ASN A 430 20.37 -5.15 11.09
C ASN A 430 21.60 -4.71 11.90
N LEU A 431 22.02 -5.51 12.89
CA LEU A 431 23.25 -5.26 13.64
C LEU A 431 24.50 -5.37 12.77
N LEU A 432 24.58 -6.41 11.93
CA LEU A 432 25.67 -6.56 10.96
C LEU A 432 25.68 -5.42 9.94
N LEU A 433 24.51 -5.00 9.47
CA LEU A 433 24.36 -3.92 8.53
C LEU A 433 24.81 -2.61 9.14
N LYS A 434 24.38 -2.32 10.37
CA LYS A 434 24.85 -1.16 11.12
C LYS A 434 26.36 -1.16 11.31
N ALA A 435 26.93 -2.29 11.73
CA ALA A 435 28.38 -2.41 11.91
C ALA A 435 29.15 -2.19 10.60
N LEU A 436 28.61 -2.64 9.46
CA LEU A 436 29.19 -2.38 8.15
C LEU A 436 29.06 -0.91 7.74
N LEU A 437 27.89 -0.30 7.94
CA LEU A 437 27.62 1.10 7.60
C LEU A 437 28.37 2.08 8.51
N ASP A 438 28.62 1.75 9.77
CA ASP A 438 29.35 2.63 10.69
C ASP A 438 30.87 2.58 10.46
N ASP A 439 31.37 1.55 9.77
CA ASP A 439 32.80 1.38 9.47
C ASP A 439 33.20 2.13 8.20
N HIS A 440 33.80 3.30 8.38
CA HIS A 440 34.32 4.15 7.29
C HIS A 440 35.47 3.51 6.48
N SER A 441 36.08 2.42 6.97
CA SER A 441 37.06 1.64 6.20
C SER A 441 36.41 0.57 5.31
N ARG A 442 35.14 0.23 5.58
CA ARG A 442 34.36 -0.81 4.87
C ARG A 442 33.24 -0.25 3.99
N PHE A 443 32.89 1.01 4.17
CA PHE A 443 31.80 1.65 3.45
C PHE A 443 32.08 3.12 3.14
N PRO A 444 31.43 3.70 2.11
CA PRO A 444 31.61 5.11 1.78
C PRO A 444 31.44 6.03 2.98
N GLU A 445 32.27 7.07 3.02
CA GLU A 445 32.20 8.11 4.05
C GLU A 445 30.82 8.78 4.05
N ILE A 446 30.38 9.23 5.23
CA ILE A 446 29.04 9.82 5.41
C ILE A 446 28.77 10.95 4.42
N ASN A 447 29.78 11.76 4.10
CA ASN A 447 29.67 12.90 3.19
C ASN A 447 29.38 12.50 1.74
N ASP A 448 29.74 11.28 1.35
CA ASP A 448 29.62 10.80 -0.03
C ASP A 448 28.33 9.99 -0.25
N ARG A 449 27.66 9.54 0.81
CA ARG A 449 26.52 8.60 0.74
C ARG A 449 25.34 9.13 -0.05
N SER A 450 25.07 10.43 -0.01
CA SER A 450 23.99 11.04 -0.80
C SER A 450 24.21 10.90 -2.31
N ALA A 451 25.45 10.70 -2.76
CA ALA A 451 25.77 10.49 -4.17
C ALA A 451 25.67 9.01 -4.59
N VAL A 452 25.86 8.08 -3.66
CA VAL A 452 26.05 6.64 -3.93
C VAL A 452 24.71 5.89 -4.01
N PRO A 453 24.38 5.27 -5.15
CA PRO A 453 23.21 4.40 -5.26
C PRO A 453 23.42 3.08 -4.50
N LEU A 454 22.46 2.69 -3.66
CA LEU A 454 22.52 1.50 -2.81
C LEU A 454 21.33 0.56 -3.06
N LEU A 455 21.60 -0.71 -3.37
CA LEU A 455 20.61 -1.75 -3.57
C LEU A 455 20.79 -2.81 -2.48
N LEU A 456 19.73 -3.06 -1.71
CA LEU A 456 19.67 -4.11 -0.70
C LEU A 456 18.87 -5.28 -1.27
N VAL A 457 19.47 -6.47 -1.31
CA VAL A 457 18.86 -7.69 -1.83
C VAL A 457 18.78 -8.71 -0.71
N GLY A 458 17.57 -9.18 -0.38
CA GLY A 458 17.36 -10.11 0.73
C GLY A 458 15.99 -10.77 0.67
N SER A 459 15.66 -11.62 1.64
CA SER A 459 14.32 -12.21 1.71
C SER A 459 13.25 -11.16 1.99
N THR A 460 11.99 -11.53 1.80
CA THR A 460 10.85 -10.66 2.12
C THR A 460 10.90 -10.17 3.57
N GLY A 461 11.35 -11.02 4.50
CA GLY A 461 11.45 -10.70 5.93
C GLY A 461 12.60 -9.73 6.23
N SER A 462 13.81 -10.02 5.74
CA SER A 462 14.97 -9.14 5.94
C SER A 462 14.80 -7.79 5.25
N ILE A 463 14.21 -7.75 4.05
CA ILE A 463 13.94 -6.51 3.34
C ILE A 463 12.92 -5.62 4.06
N SER A 464 11.82 -6.19 4.53
CA SER A 464 10.81 -5.41 5.28
C SER A 464 11.42 -4.81 6.56
N SER A 465 12.20 -5.62 7.29
CA SER A 465 12.96 -5.18 8.47
C SER A 465 13.99 -4.09 8.13
N CYS A 466 14.74 -4.24 7.04
CA CYS A 466 15.72 -3.26 6.60
C CYS A 466 15.07 -1.93 6.20
N GLN A 467 13.89 -1.96 5.57
CA GLN A 467 13.19 -0.75 5.16
C GLN A 467 12.74 0.09 6.36
N GLU A 468 12.21 -0.56 7.41
CA GLU A 468 11.89 0.10 8.68
C GLU A 468 13.17 0.63 9.34
N PHE A 469 14.21 -0.20 9.40
CA PHE A 469 15.50 0.17 10.01
C PHE A 469 16.17 1.39 9.34
N PHE A 470 16.16 1.48 8.01
CA PHE A 470 16.66 2.66 7.29
C PHE A 470 15.81 3.90 7.56
N SER A 471 14.49 3.75 7.60
CA SER A 471 13.58 4.86 7.88
C SER A 471 13.80 5.43 9.29
N ASP A 472 14.03 4.56 10.27
CA ASP A 472 14.30 4.94 11.67
C ASP A 472 15.65 5.65 11.86
N HIS A 473 16.60 5.46 10.94
CA HIS A 473 17.96 6.00 11.00
C HIS A 473 18.24 7.07 9.93
N ASP A 474 17.19 7.71 9.40
CA ASP A 474 17.30 8.76 8.37
C ASP A 474 18.17 8.32 7.18
N TYR A 475 17.94 7.08 6.74
CA TYR A 475 18.63 6.40 5.64
C TYR A 475 20.16 6.40 5.76
N PHE A 476 20.76 6.53 6.94
CA PHE A 476 22.22 6.52 7.16
C PHE A 476 22.99 7.52 6.29
N ALA A 477 22.38 8.68 6.01
CA ALA A 477 22.85 9.74 5.10
C ALA A 477 22.86 9.39 3.60
N PHE A 478 22.22 8.29 3.19
CA PHE A 478 21.90 8.04 1.78
C PHE A 478 20.73 8.91 1.33
N ASP A 479 20.70 9.23 0.04
CA ASP A 479 19.50 9.80 -0.58
C ASP A 479 18.42 8.71 -0.67
N PRO A 480 17.24 8.87 -0.03
CA PRO A 480 16.19 7.86 -0.04
C PRO A 480 15.73 7.47 -1.45
N GLN A 481 15.85 8.38 -2.43
CA GLN A 481 15.50 8.09 -3.83
C GLN A 481 16.52 7.20 -4.54
N LYS A 482 17.70 7.01 -3.94
CA LYS A 482 18.79 6.18 -4.45
C LYS A 482 19.03 4.92 -3.61
N VAL A 483 18.06 4.55 -2.76
CA VAL A 483 18.08 3.30 -1.99
C VAL A 483 16.95 2.40 -2.46
N TRP A 484 17.29 1.22 -2.99
CA TRP A 484 16.32 0.22 -3.43
C TRP A 484 16.36 -1.01 -2.53
N PHE A 485 15.18 -1.52 -2.20
CA PHE A 485 14.99 -2.75 -1.42
C PHE A 485 14.37 -3.81 -2.33
N LEU A 486 15.07 -4.91 -2.57
CA LEU A 486 14.73 -5.91 -3.57
C LEU A 486 14.64 -7.30 -2.95
N GLU A 487 13.54 -8.01 -3.21
CA GLU A 487 13.43 -9.42 -2.82
C GLU A 487 14.30 -10.31 -3.72
N GLU A 488 14.99 -11.28 -3.13
CA GLU A 488 15.83 -12.22 -3.90
C GLU A 488 15.01 -13.05 -4.90
N GLU A 489 15.62 -13.39 -6.04
CA GLU A 489 15.03 -14.32 -6.99
C GLU A 489 15.02 -15.75 -6.42
N LYS A 490 13.84 -16.36 -6.38
CA LYS A 490 13.62 -17.72 -5.86
C LYS A 490 13.16 -18.66 -6.97
N LEU A 491 13.61 -19.91 -6.90
CA LEU A 491 13.12 -20.99 -7.75
C LEU A 491 12.51 -22.12 -6.91
N PRO A 492 11.49 -22.83 -7.46
CA PRO A 492 10.94 -23.99 -6.80
C PRO A 492 11.94 -25.15 -6.77
N LEU A 493 11.95 -25.87 -5.64
CA LEU A 493 12.69 -27.11 -5.47
C LEU A 493 12.04 -28.21 -6.29
N VAL A 494 12.86 -29.14 -6.75
CA VAL A 494 12.40 -30.28 -7.55
C VAL A 494 12.86 -31.59 -6.96
N SER A 495 12.12 -32.68 -7.20
CA SER A 495 12.48 -34.02 -6.71
C SER A 495 13.85 -34.46 -7.22
N SER A 496 14.68 -35.06 -6.36
CA SER A 496 15.98 -35.62 -6.79
C SER A 496 15.80 -36.88 -7.62
N SER A 497 14.84 -37.72 -7.22
CA SER A 497 14.39 -38.84 -8.03
C SER A 497 13.58 -38.36 -9.22
N VAL A 498 13.82 -39.03 -10.34
CA VAL A 498 13.05 -38.85 -11.56
C VAL A 498 11.74 -39.61 -11.40
N ALA A 499 10.60 -38.94 -11.57
CA ALA A 499 9.28 -39.60 -11.48
C ALA A 499 9.12 -40.67 -12.57
N GLU A 500 8.03 -41.46 -12.51
CA GLU A 500 7.67 -42.46 -13.55
C GLU A 500 7.71 -41.88 -14.98
N ASP A 501 7.45 -40.57 -15.10
CA ASP A 501 7.42 -39.80 -16.35
C ASP A 501 8.81 -39.39 -16.86
N GLY A 502 9.90 -39.70 -16.15
CA GLY A 502 11.25 -39.34 -16.59
C GLY A 502 11.67 -37.89 -16.29
N LYS A 503 10.91 -37.15 -15.45
CA LYS A 503 11.19 -35.75 -15.08
C LYS A 503 11.23 -35.50 -13.57
N HIS A 504 11.95 -34.46 -13.18
CA HIS A 504 11.93 -33.90 -11.83
C HIS A 504 10.63 -33.13 -11.60
N LYS A 505 9.97 -33.33 -10.46
CA LYS A 505 8.69 -32.69 -10.12
C LYS A 505 8.90 -31.57 -9.10
N ILE A 506 8.26 -30.42 -9.31
CA ILE A 506 8.23 -29.31 -8.35
C ILE A 506 7.66 -29.82 -7.02
N LEU A 507 8.36 -29.55 -5.93
CA LEU A 507 7.91 -29.88 -4.58
C LEU A 507 7.02 -28.78 -4.03
N MET A 508 5.93 -29.19 -3.38
CA MET A 508 4.94 -28.28 -2.80
C MET A 508 5.18 -28.21 -1.28
N LYS A 509 5.22 -27.00 -0.71
CA LYS A 509 5.25 -26.82 0.74
C LYS A 509 3.86 -27.03 1.36
N SER A 510 2.83 -26.65 0.61
CA SER A 510 1.43 -26.93 0.90
C SER A 510 0.66 -27.08 -0.42
N PRO A 511 -0.61 -27.50 -0.43
CA PRO A 511 -1.39 -27.59 -1.67
C PRO A 511 -1.51 -26.29 -2.48
N TRP A 512 -1.11 -25.15 -1.90
CA TRP A 512 -1.26 -23.80 -2.45
C TRP A 512 0.06 -23.03 -2.55
N GLU A 513 1.17 -23.59 -2.07
CA GLU A 513 2.46 -22.90 -1.95
C GLU A 513 3.60 -23.80 -2.43
N PHE A 514 4.50 -23.25 -3.25
CA PHE A 514 5.69 -23.97 -3.69
C PHE A 514 6.74 -24.02 -2.59
N LEU A 515 7.50 -25.10 -2.56
CA LEU A 515 8.72 -25.10 -1.78
C LEU A 515 9.80 -24.41 -2.62
N GLN A 516 10.28 -23.24 -2.20
CA GLN A 516 11.21 -22.41 -2.97
C GLN A 516 12.45 -22.06 -2.15
N ARG A 517 13.57 -21.83 -2.85
CA ARG A 517 14.81 -21.30 -2.26
C ARG A 517 15.40 -20.21 -3.17
N PRO A 518 16.16 -19.26 -2.59
CA PRO A 518 16.94 -18.31 -3.36
C PRO A 518 17.92 -19.01 -4.31
N ILE A 519 18.12 -18.44 -5.49
CA ILE A 519 19.04 -19.03 -6.47
C ILE A 519 20.50 -18.65 -6.26
N GLY A 520 20.83 -17.88 -5.23
CA GLY A 520 22.19 -17.41 -4.96
C GLY A 520 22.55 -16.09 -5.64
N SER A 521 23.85 -15.76 -5.63
CA SER A 521 24.38 -14.44 -5.97
C SER A 521 24.12 -14.01 -7.42
N ALA A 522 23.99 -14.94 -8.36
CA ALA A 522 23.63 -14.60 -9.75
C ALA A 522 22.19 -14.06 -9.89
N GLY A 523 21.34 -14.26 -8.88
CA GLY A 523 19.98 -13.74 -8.85
C GLY A 523 19.90 -12.23 -9.03
N VAL A 524 20.94 -11.49 -8.62
CA VAL A 524 21.06 -10.04 -8.85
C VAL A 524 20.90 -9.69 -10.34
N ILE A 525 21.46 -10.49 -11.25
CA ILE A 525 21.34 -10.26 -12.70
C ILE A 525 19.89 -10.48 -13.18
N SER A 526 19.15 -11.44 -12.59
CA SER A 526 17.73 -11.65 -12.87
C SER A 526 16.88 -10.48 -12.37
N LEU A 527 17.17 -9.97 -11.17
CA LEU A 527 16.45 -8.84 -10.58
C LEU A 527 16.61 -7.58 -11.44
N LEU A 528 17.84 -7.27 -11.83
CA LEU A 528 18.15 -6.16 -12.72
C LEU A 528 17.56 -6.33 -14.13
N SER A 529 17.31 -7.56 -14.57
CA SER A 529 16.61 -7.85 -15.83
C SER A 529 15.10 -7.74 -15.74
N SER A 530 14.53 -7.96 -14.57
CA SER A 530 13.07 -8.03 -14.36
C SER A 530 12.49 -6.64 -14.12
N GLN A 531 13.29 -5.73 -13.59
CA GLN A 531 12.98 -4.31 -13.47
C GLN A 531 13.59 -3.56 -14.65
N ASP A 532 12.89 -3.53 -15.78
CA ASP A 532 13.36 -2.89 -17.02
C ASP A 532 13.80 -1.41 -16.80
N SER A 533 13.26 -0.71 -15.80
CA SER A 533 13.65 0.68 -15.51
C SER A 533 14.90 0.82 -14.64
N LEU A 534 15.18 -0.12 -13.75
CA LEU A 534 16.22 0.07 -12.72
C LEU A 534 17.62 0.21 -13.31
N LEU A 535 17.97 -0.61 -14.31
CA LEU A 535 19.26 -0.51 -14.98
C LEU A 535 19.40 0.78 -15.81
N ASP A 536 18.29 1.31 -16.30
CA ASP A 536 18.24 2.58 -17.02
C ASP A 536 18.34 3.76 -16.06
N GLU A 537 17.62 3.72 -14.93
CA GLU A 537 17.69 4.69 -13.81
C GLU A 537 19.13 4.80 -13.29
N LEU A 538 19.82 3.68 -13.03
CA LEU A 538 21.23 3.72 -12.65
C LEU A 538 22.12 4.38 -13.72
N GLY A 539 21.82 4.15 -14.99
CA GLY A 539 22.52 4.81 -16.10
C GLY A 539 22.27 6.32 -16.15
N GLU A 540 21.05 6.76 -15.89
CA GLU A 540 20.67 8.18 -15.83
C GLU A 540 21.30 8.89 -14.62
N LEU A 541 21.48 8.19 -13.51
CA LEU A 541 22.22 8.66 -12.34
C LEU A 541 23.74 8.76 -12.58
N GLY A 542 24.24 8.35 -13.75
CA GLY A 542 25.65 8.44 -14.11
C GLY A 542 26.52 7.30 -13.56
N VAL A 543 25.89 6.18 -13.15
CA VAL A 543 26.62 5.00 -12.70
C VAL A 543 27.39 4.39 -13.87
N GLU A 544 28.68 4.13 -13.67
CA GLU A 544 29.57 3.49 -14.64
C GLU A 544 29.79 2.00 -14.30
N SER A 545 29.74 1.64 -13.01
CA SER A 545 29.96 0.27 -12.53
C SER A 545 29.09 -0.09 -11.32
N VAL A 546 28.81 -1.37 -11.16
CA VAL A 546 28.02 -1.93 -10.06
C VAL A 546 28.90 -2.89 -9.27
N GLN A 547 29.02 -2.68 -7.97
CA GLN A 547 29.76 -3.53 -7.05
C GLN A 547 28.79 -4.42 -6.27
N VAL A 548 28.90 -5.74 -6.40
CA VAL A 548 28.08 -6.73 -5.70
C VAL A 548 28.88 -7.33 -4.55
N ARG A 549 28.34 -7.19 -3.33
CA ARG A 549 28.98 -7.65 -2.08
C ARG A 549 27.99 -8.39 -1.18
N LYS A 550 28.52 -9.24 -0.31
CA LYS A 550 27.79 -9.80 0.84
C LYS A 550 28.08 -9.03 2.12
N ILE A 551 27.13 -9.05 3.05
CA ILE A 551 27.22 -8.33 4.33
C ILE A 551 28.29 -8.87 5.29
N ASN A 552 28.61 -10.17 5.21
CA ASN A 552 29.46 -10.89 6.17
C ASN A 552 30.99 -10.70 5.98
N GLN A 553 31.43 -9.71 5.21
CA GLN A 553 32.86 -9.54 4.94
C GLN A 553 33.62 -8.92 6.12
N GLU A 554 34.38 -9.71 6.88
CA GLU A 554 35.30 -9.18 7.92
C GLU A 554 36.44 -8.29 7.37
N HIS A 555 36.58 -8.22 6.05
CA HIS A 555 37.65 -7.51 5.37
C HIS A 555 37.30 -6.05 5.07
N ALA A 556 38.29 -5.16 5.18
CA ALA A 556 38.19 -3.74 4.82
C ALA A 556 37.75 -3.57 3.35
N SER A 557 36.92 -2.58 3.04
CA SER A 557 36.49 -2.31 1.66
C SER A 557 37.66 -1.75 0.88
N ASP A 558 38.04 -2.47 -0.17
CA ASP A 558 39.13 -2.06 -1.03
C ASP A 558 38.58 -1.26 -2.20
N HIS A 559 38.54 0.07 -2.06
CA HIS A 559 38.15 0.96 -3.14
C HIS A 559 39.13 0.88 -4.33
N ALA A 560 40.33 0.31 -4.16
CA ALA A 560 41.26 0.10 -5.26
C ALA A 560 40.72 -0.88 -6.30
N LEU A 561 39.75 -1.75 -5.96
CA LEU A 561 39.05 -2.55 -6.97
C LEU A 561 38.34 -1.65 -7.99
N ALA A 562 37.67 -0.59 -7.52
CA ALA A 562 36.98 0.35 -8.39
C ALA A 562 37.97 1.11 -9.29
N GLY A 563 39.07 1.61 -8.70
CA GLY A 563 40.12 2.26 -9.46
C GLY A 563 40.80 1.34 -10.47
N LEU A 564 41.03 0.06 -10.14
CA LEU A 564 41.64 -0.92 -11.03
C LEU A 564 40.75 -1.22 -12.24
N VAL A 565 39.45 -1.40 -12.02
CA VAL A 565 38.49 -1.62 -13.11
C VAL A 565 38.46 -0.44 -14.06
N ASP A 566 38.45 0.80 -13.55
CA ASP A 566 38.47 1.99 -14.39
C ASP A 566 39.78 2.14 -15.16
N SER A 567 40.92 1.95 -14.47
CA SER A 567 42.24 2.02 -15.09
C SER A 567 42.43 0.98 -16.19
N CYS A 568 41.92 -0.24 -16.00
CA CYS A 568 41.98 -1.32 -16.99
C CYS A 568 40.86 -1.23 -18.04
N LYS A 569 39.88 -0.34 -17.86
CA LYS A 569 38.61 -0.34 -18.61
C LYS A 569 38.02 -1.74 -18.70
N ALA A 570 38.00 -2.42 -17.55
CA ALA A 570 37.59 -3.81 -17.41
C ALA A 570 36.05 -3.94 -17.42
N ASP A 571 35.58 -5.08 -17.89
CA ASP A 571 34.16 -5.47 -17.83
C ASP A 571 33.84 -6.10 -16.47
N VAL A 572 34.81 -6.82 -15.89
CA VAL A 572 34.69 -7.52 -14.60
C VAL A 572 35.92 -7.24 -13.75
N GLY A 573 35.70 -6.82 -12.51
CA GLY A 573 36.69 -6.79 -11.44
C GLY A 573 36.34 -7.84 -10.39
N LEU A 574 37.34 -8.59 -9.94
CA LEU A 574 37.18 -9.59 -8.89
C LEU A 574 38.15 -9.30 -7.75
N ARG A 575 37.66 -9.27 -6.52
CA ARG A 575 38.50 -9.37 -5.34
C ARG A 575 38.49 -10.80 -4.82
N VAL A 576 39.68 -11.34 -4.67
CA VAL A 576 39.93 -12.71 -4.21
C VAL A 576 40.33 -12.65 -2.74
N PHE A 577 39.84 -13.62 -1.96
CA PHE A 577 40.20 -13.85 -0.56
C PHE A 577 40.88 -15.23 -0.43
N GLU A 578 41.50 -15.50 0.72
CA GLU A 578 42.30 -16.73 0.94
C GLU A 578 41.50 -18.03 0.75
N ASP A 579 40.20 -18.03 1.10
CA ASP A 579 39.28 -19.13 0.77
C ASP A 579 38.43 -18.77 -0.44
N ILE A 580 38.76 -19.41 -1.56
CA ILE A 580 38.16 -19.22 -2.88
C ILE A 580 36.90 -20.07 -3.03
N THR A 581 36.81 -21.13 -2.22
CA THR A 581 35.82 -22.18 -2.41
C THR A 581 34.46 -21.81 -1.84
N SER A 582 34.41 -20.83 -0.94
CA SER A 582 33.16 -20.32 -0.38
C SER A 582 32.76 -18.98 -1.04
N GLU A 583 31.49 -18.85 -1.45
CA GLU A 583 30.92 -17.55 -1.85
C GLU A 583 30.70 -16.61 -0.64
N GLU A 584 31.25 -16.93 0.52
CA GLU A 584 31.07 -16.13 1.74
C GLU A 584 31.73 -14.75 1.58
N ASN A 585 32.87 -14.69 0.88
CA ASN A 585 33.61 -13.45 0.64
C ASN A 585 33.41 -12.95 -0.80
N LEU A 586 32.16 -12.74 -1.21
CA LEU A 586 31.83 -12.26 -2.55
C LEU A 586 32.07 -10.74 -2.70
N ASP A 587 33.01 -10.32 -3.56
CA ASP A 587 33.20 -8.91 -3.97
C ASP A 587 33.55 -8.84 -5.47
N VAL A 588 32.53 -8.51 -6.28
CA VAL A 588 32.62 -8.49 -7.74
C VAL A 588 32.13 -7.14 -8.25
N MET A 589 32.87 -6.53 -9.16
CA MET A 589 32.49 -5.29 -9.83
C MET A 589 32.23 -5.52 -11.31
N LEU A 590 31.11 -5.01 -11.82
CA LEU A 590 30.67 -5.19 -13.20
C LEU A 590 30.49 -3.82 -13.85
N SER A 591 31.04 -3.63 -15.04
CA SER A 591 30.79 -2.40 -15.81
C SER A 591 29.34 -2.35 -16.29
N MET A 592 28.74 -1.16 -16.37
CA MET A 592 27.36 -1.01 -16.84
C MET A 592 27.16 -1.53 -18.27
N SER A 593 28.16 -1.35 -19.14
CA SER A 593 28.13 -1.90 -20.50
C SER A 593 28.08 -3.43 -20.52
N PHE A 594 28.83 -4.07 -19.62
CA PHE A 594 28.86 -5.52 -19.50
C PHE A 594 27.60 -6.05 -18.82
N LEU A 595 27.11 -5.37 -17.79
CA LEU A 595 25.87 -5.71 -17.10
C LEU A 595 24.67 -5.71 -18.06
N ARG A 596 24.56 -4.71 -18.94
CA ARG A 596 23.55 -4.67 -20.03
C ARG A 596 23.67 -5.84 -21.01
N LYS A 597 24.88 -6.38 -21.21
CA LYS A 597 25.10 -7.61 -22.00
C LYS A 597 24.65 -8.85 -21.23
N LEU A 598 24.97 -8.94 -19.93
CA LEU A 598 24.59 -10.07 -19.08
C LEU A 598 23.08 -10.18 -18.90
N VAL A 599 22.39 -9.06 -18.69
CA VAL A 599 20.92 -9.00 -18.58
C VAL A 599 20.22 -9.57 -19.83
N LYS A 600 20.76 -9.30 -21.03
CA LYS A 600 20.27 -9.89 -22.29
C LYS A 600 20.55 -11.39 -22.41
N GLN A 601 21.41 -11.93 -21.56
CA GLN A 601 21.87 -13.32 -21.54
C GLN A 601 21.47 -14.05 -20.25
N VAL A 602 20.48 -13.55 -19.50
CA VAL A 602 19.97 -14.19 -18.26
C VAL A 602 19.55 -15.64 -18.49
N ASN A 603 19.09 -15.97 -19.70
CA ASN A 603 18.78 -17.34 -20.14
C ASN A 603 20.00 -18.23 -20.39
N LYS A 604 21.21 -17.78 -20.04
CA LYS A 604 22.47 -18.54 -20.09
C LYS A 604 23.11 -18.74 -18.71
N LEU A 605 22.45 -18.28 -17.65
CA LEU A 605 22.88 -18.51 -16.26
C LEU A 605 23.08 -20.01 -15.99
N GLN A 606 24.27 -20.38 -15.54
CA GLN A 606 24.52 -21.76 -15.15
C GLN A 606 23.92 -22.03 -13.78
N PHE A 607 23.31 -23.20 -13.63
CA PHE A 607 22.69 -23.63 -12.39
C PHE A 607 23.32 -24.95 -11.96
N GLU A 608 23.60 -25.07 -10.68
CA GLU A 608 23.99 -26.29 -9.99
C GLU A 608 22.80 -26.81 -9.21
N GLY A 609 22.49 -28.10 -9.36
CA GLY A 609 21.51 -28.79 -8.53
C GLY A 609 22.18 -29.34 -7.28
N VAL A 610 21.99 -28.68 -6.13
CA VAL A 610 22.52 -29.13 -4.84
C VAL A 610 21.49 -30.03 -4.18
N GLU A 611 21.87 -31.27 -3.87
CA GLU A 611 21.00 -32.20 -3.16
C GLU A 611 20.71 -31.70 -1.74
N SER A 612 19.43 -31.67 -1.39
CA SER A 612 18.95 -31.28 -0.06
C SER A 612 17.77 -32.15 0.39
N CYS A 613 17.57 -32.19 1.71
CA CYS A 613 16.53 -32.96 2.36
C CYS A 613 15.40 -32.02 2.80
N ASN A 614 14.22 -32.12 2.18
CA ASN A 614 13.10 -31.24 2.47
C ASN A 614 11.78 -32.00 2.59
N SER A 615 11.03 -31.68 3.64
CA SER A 615 9.64 -32.11 3.77
C SER A 615 8.76 -31.40 2.75
N TYR A 616 7.82 -32.13 2.16
CA TYR A 616 6.92 -31.60 1.14
C TYR A 616 5.56 -32.28 1.20
N VAL A 617 4.59 -31.71 0.49
CA VAL A 617 3.23 -32.21 0.39
C VAL A 617 3.00 -32.76 -1.00
N GLU A 618 2.49 -33.97 -1.10
CA GLU A 618 2.06 -34.55 -2.37
C GLU A 618 0.63 -35.05 -2.30
N LYS A 619 0.03 -35.17 -3.48
CA LYS A 619 -1.30 -35.70 -3.61
C LYS A 619 -1.23 -37.17 -3.96
N VAL A 620 -1.62 -38.03 -3.03
CA VAL A 620 -1.75 -39.47 -3.24
C VAL A 620 -3.24 -39.79 -3.34
N GLU A 621 -3.66 -40.30 -4.50
CA GLU A 621 -5.07 -40.53 -4.84
C GLU A 621 -5.95 -39.28 -4.71
N LYS A 622 -6.63 -39.12 -3.56
CA LYS A 622 -7.54 -38.01 -3.27
C LYS A 622 -7.09 -37.15 -2.08
N ASP A 623 -6.12 -37.63 -1.31
CA ASP A 623 -5.71 -36.99 -0.06
C ASP A 623 -4.32 -36.35 -0.22
N TRP A 624 -4.09 -35.30 0.57
CA TRP A 624 -2.79 -34.65 0.67
C TRP A 624 -2.00 -35.30 1.79
N VAL A 625 -0.78 -35.71 1.48
CA VAL A 625 0.09 -36.44 2.40
C VAL A 625 1.37 -35.65 2.58
N ASP A 626 1.76 -35.47 3.84
CA ASP A 626 3.06 -34.91 4.21
C ASP A 626 4.13 -36.00 4.07
N VAL A 627 5.18 -35.70 3.31
CA VAL A 627 6.32 -36.60 3.10
C VAL A 627 7.52 -36.02 3.83
N THR A 628 8.03 -36.78 4.80
CA THR A 628 9.24 -36.46 5.55
C THR A 628 10.36 -37.42 5.13
N PRO A 629 11.32 -36.96 4.32
CA PRO A 629 12.41 -37.81 3.80
C PRO A 629 13.46 -38.14 4.88
N THR A 630 14.12 -39.29 4.74
CA THR A 630 15.25 -39.73 5.58
C THR A 630 16.62 -39.51 4.93
N ALA A 631 16.63 -39.12 3.65
CA ALA A 631 17.82 -38.86 2.83
C ALA A 631 17.51 -37.72 1.84
N PRO A 632 18.52 -37.09 1.20
CA PRO A 632 18.28 -36.03 0.23
C PRO A 632 17.31 -36.46 -0.88
N ASN A 633 16.19 -35.73 -0.99
CA ASN A 633 15.06 -36.05 -1.86
C ASN A 633 14.77 -34.95 -2.88
N SER A 634 15.56 -33.87 -2.87
CA SER A 634 15.30 -32.67 -3.65
C SER A 634 16.59 -32.03 -4.16
N TYR A 635 16.48 -31.33 -5.29
CA TYR A 635 17.51 -30.44 -5.79
C TYR A 635 17.12 -28.98 -5.52
N GLU A 636 18.03 -28.27 -4.88
CA GLU A 636 18.03 -26.82 -4.76
C GLU A 636 18.89 -26.23 -5.88
N PHE A 637 18.34 -25.28 -6.64
CA PHE A 637 19.08 -24.66 -7.73
C PHE A 637 19.88 -23.48 -7.24
N ARG A 638 21.21 -23.55 -7.40
CA ARG A 638 22.13 -22.45 -7.07
C ARG A 638 22.86 -21.94 -8.31
N SER A 639 23.11 -20.65 -8.36
CA SER A 639 23.80 -19.97 -9.44
C SER A 639 24.72 -18.89 -8.87
N SER A 640 25.97 -18.98 -9.28
CA SER A 640 27.04 -18.09 -8.85
C SER A 640 27.17 -16.88 -9.77
N ILE A 641 27.34 -15.68 -9.21
CA ILE A 641 27.65 -14.50 -10.01
C ILE A 641 29.00 -14.64 -10.75
N TYR A 642 29.90 -15.50 -10.29
CA TYR A 642 31.18 -15.76 -10.96
C TYR A 642 31.03 -16.37 -12.36
N TRP A 643 29.84 -16.90 -12.70
CA TRP A 643 29.49 -17.24 -14.09
C TRP A 643 29.76 -16.09 -15.08
N CYS A 644 29.70 -14.83 -14.63
CA CYS A 644 29.99 -13.68 -15.48
C CYS A 644 31.41 -13.73 -16.11
N LEU A 645 32.35 -14.44 -15.50
CA LEU A 645 33.72 -14.63 -16.01
C LEU A 645 33.74 -15.42 -17.31
N ASP A 646 32.86 -16.40 -17.48
CA ASP A 646 32.72 -17.18 -18.72
C ASP A 646 32.18 -16.32 -19.87
N ALA A 647 31.36 -15.31 -19.55
CA ALA A 647 30.78 -14.39 -20.53
C ALA A 647 31.69 -13.19 -20.87
N ALA A 648 32.72 -12.94 -20.03
CA ALA A 648 33.67 -11.84 -20.16
C ALA A 648 34.85 -12.22 -21.09
N THR A 649 35.45 -11.21 -21.71
CA THR A 649 36.71 -11.43 -22.45
C THR A 649 37.88 -11.39 -21.47
N LYS A 650 38.84 -12.32 -21.59
CA LYS A 650 39.96 -12.46 -20.65
C LYS A 650 40.78 -11.18 -20.43
N ASN A 651 40.90 -10.35 -21.47
CA ASN A 651 41.64 -9.07 -21.39
C ASN A 651 40.84 -7.94 -20.70
N LYS A 652 39.54 -8.16 -20.48
CA LYS A 652 38.62 -7.25 -19.79
C LYS A 652 38.30 -7.71 -18.38
N ILE A 653 39.05 -8.67 -17.86
CA ILE A 653 38.96 -9.10 -16.46
C ILE A 653 40.15 -8.47 -15.72
N CYS A 654 39.90 -7.97 -14.51
CA CYS A 654 40.94 -7.55 -13.58
C CYS A 654 40.73 -8.20 -12.21
N ILE A 655 41.83 -8.45 -11.51
CA ILE A 655 41.83 -9.24 -10.28
C ILE A 655 42.68 -8.54 -9.22
N LEU A 656 42.11 -8.44 -8.04
CA LEU A 656 42.76 -7.97 -6.83
C LEU A 656 42.92 -9.18 -5.91
N TYR A 657 44.16 -9.59 -5.64
CA TYR A 657 44.49 -10.86 -4.98
C TYR A 657 45.39 -10.67 -3.76
N PRO A 658 45.29 -11.55 -2.74
CA PRO A 658 46.01 -11.42 -1.48
C PRO A 658 47.51 -11.70 -1.65
N SER A 659 48.31 -11.33 -0.64
CA SER A 659 49.77 -11.35 -0.80
C SER A 659 50.40 -12.73 -0.93
N ASP A 660 49.72 -13.74 -0.41
CA ASP A 660 50.22 -15.09 -0.22
C ASP A 660 50.06 -16.00 -1.45
N TYR A 661 49.63 -15.44 -2.58
CA TYR A 661 49.39 -16.13 -3.87
C TYR A 661 50.39 -15.84 -4.98
#